data_AF-A0A359FMI6-F1
#
_entry.id   AF-A0A359FMI6-F1
#
_cell.length_a   1.000
_cell.length_b   1.000
_cell.length_c   1.000
_cell.angle_alpha   90.00
_cell.angle_beta   90.00
_cell.angle_gamma   90.00
#
_symmetry.space_group_name_H-M   'P 1'
#
loop_
_entity.id
_entity.type
_entity.pdbx_description
1 polymer ?
#
loop_
_entity_poly.entity_id
_entity_poly.type
_entity_poly.pdbx_seq_one_letter_code
_entity_poly.pdbx_strand_id
1 'polypeptide(L)'
;MHKFVFFITFFITVNSIMLRAQENRTLVLDLLTQLNNVTEDTSRITILNTLAKEFINSDAEKAAIYARQAITIGETIKFGKGLAMSYYLYGLCMYQQYQFDSTLFYYQKSLPYKDIEENLDNSASFENIVGMVYHIQSNFSEAIKHYKESLGQRSKLGDKKGSAYCYNNIGAVFYDQGNYEKALENYFKSLEINELLNDQVMIASTLANIGGIYEGQEKYDHALSFYKRANAIANQSQDNRILADTYRNLGGIYTQKNNYDSAFIVYQNALDIYTKINDIRGTVVVYNLIAQTHVKRFEKEKEAQLVSNLTIALEFYQKSIGINSQDLNDVDEMLLSYQGIGEVYLLMGQYRKAIDYLNKAKEMADEIESFSSLEVSHDKLSKAYAMLGDYKRAYQNHVLYKNWNDSLKSDQNVELLTQMSMQYEFDKQQKEQEFLAAQKELEYQQKQKRDKLVRMFILIGLFVVSVFSIQVFRSYQRKKRDNVLLEIQKAEIEKQKEEITDSIKYAKRIQTAILPSNQLAQEILTEHFILFRPRDIVSGDYYWMNKVGNKVIIAAADCTGHGVPGAFMSMLGVSFLNEIVNKNNTWQAHLILNDLRREVKRTLGQTGKEGEAKDGMDIALCVIDFEEMKLQYAGAYNPLYLFRAGELIEIKADKMPIGIYVKEKESFTNNELDLQKGDTFYIFSDGYADQFGGPTGGKFKSKPFKELLGKIQDKNMADQREILNKNIDDWRGDIDQVDDIIVLGIRV
;
A
#
# COMPACT_ATOMS: atom_id res chain seq x y z
N MET A 1 8.26 3.10 -19.78
CA MET A 1 7.11 2.23 -19.42
C MET A 1 5.78 2.98 -19.41
N HIS A 2 5.65 4.14 -18.74
CA HIS A 2 4.39 4.92 -18.70
C HIS A 2 3.83 5.38 -20.07
N LYS A 3 4.68 5.81 -21.03
CA LYS A 3 4.22 6.20 -22.38
C LYS A 3 3.66 5.02 -23.20
N PHE A 4 4.15 3.81 -22.94
CA PHE A 4 3.73 2.60 -23.66
C PHE A 4 2.40 2.06 -23.10
N VAL A 5 2.24 2.12 -21.78
CA VAL A 5 0.96 1.79 -21.11
C VAL A 5 -0.14 2.77 -21.52
N PHE A 6 0.16 4.08 -21.58
CA PHE A 6 -0.81 5.10 -22.01
C PHE A 6 -1.28 4.89 -23.46
N PHE A 7 -0.38 4.52 -24.36
CA PHE A 7 -0.71 4.27 -25.76
C PHE A 7 -1.59 3.02 -25.90
N ILE A 8 -1.32 1.96 -25.15
CA ILE A 8 -2.14 0.73 -25.16
C ILE A 8 -3.52 1.00 -24.55
N THR A 9 -3.61 1.71 -23.42
CA THR A 9 -4.90 2.05 -22.82
C THR A 9 -5.72 2.97 -23.72
N PHE A 10 -5.09 3.98 -24.35
CA PHE A 10 -5.75 4.87 -25.30
C PHE A 10 -6.24 4.13 -26.55
N PHE A 11 -5.42 3.21 -27.09
CA PHE A 11 -5.79 2.41 -28.25
C PHE A 11 -6.93 1.44 -27.93
N ILE A 12 -6.94 0.84 -26.73
CA ILE A 12 -8.03 -0.02 -26.26
C ILE A 12 -9.31 0.79 -26.03
N THR A 13 -9.24 1.97 -25.42
CA THR A 13 -10.43 2.81 -25.18
C THR A 13 -11.02 3.33 -26.49
N VAL A 14 -10.19 3.84 -27.41
CA VAL A 14 -10.66 4.35 -28.70
C VAL A 14 -11.22 3.23 -29.58
N ASN A 15 -10.57 2.05 -29.60
CA ASN A 15 -11.15 0.89 -30.29
C ASN A 15 -12.43 0.40 -29.62
N SER A 16 -12.53 0.41 -28.29
CA SER A 16 -13.77 0.02 -27.60
C SER A 16 -14.93 0.98 -27.86
N ILE A 17 -14.64 2.28 -28.05
CA ILE A 17 -15.64 3.29 -28.41
C ILE A 17 -16.06 3.11 -29.88
N MET A 18 -15.12 2.86 -30.79
CA MET A 18 -15.44 2.56 -32.20
C MET A 18 -16.18 1.22 -32.36
N LEU A 19 -15.77 0.17 -31.63
CA LEU A 19 -16.45 -1.13 -31.61
C LEU A 19 -17.87 -0.98 -31.04
N ARG A 20 -18.07 -0.26 -29.93
CA ARG A 20 -19.43 0.03 -29.42
C ARG A 20 -20.26 0.85 -30.40
N ALA A 21 -19.69 1.84 -31.06
CA ALA A 21 -20.40 2.62 -32.07
C ALA A 21 -20.79 1.77 -33.29
N GLN A 22 -19.95 0.82 -33.66
CA GLN A 22 -20.19 -0.14 -34.75
C GLN A 22 -21.18 -1.24 -34.34
N GLU A 23 -21.11 -1.75 -33.11
CA GLU A 23 -22.07 -2.69 -32.52
C GLU A 23 -23.45 -2.05 -32.36
N ASN A 24 -23.55 -0.82 -31.85
CA ASN A 24 -24.84 -0.11 -31.75
C ASN A 24 -25.46 0.16 -33.12
N ARG A 25 -24.67 0.53 -34.14
CA ARG A 25 -25.18 0.64 -35.52
C ARG A 25 -25.68 -0.69 -36.07
N THR A 26 -25.01 -1.79 -35.74
CA THR A 26 -25.38 -3.13 -36.18
C THR A 26 -26.66 -3.61 -35.47
N LEU A 27 -26.79 -3.34 -34.17
CA LEU A 27 -27.97 -3.62 -33.36
C LEU A 27 -29.20 -2.83 -33.84
N VAL A 28 -29.05 -1.53 -34.08
CA VAL A 28 -30.14 -0.69 -34.59
C VAL A 28 -30.59 -1.17 -35.97
N LEU A 29 -29.67 -1.56 -36.86
CA LEU A 29 -30.00 -2.08 -38.18
C LEU A 29 -30.73 -3.43 -38.13
N ASP A 30 -30.31 -4.31 -37.22
CA ASP A 30 -30.97 -5.60 -36.95
C ASP A 30 -32.37 -5.39 -36.37
N LEU A 31 -32.52 -4.52 -35.36
CA LEU A 31 -33.82 -4.16 -34.78
C LEU A 31 -34.78 -3.55 -35.81
N LEU A 32 -34.29 -2.70 -36.73
CA LEU A 32 -35.11 -2.16 -37.82
C LEU A 32 -35.55 -3.24 -38.81
N THR A 33 -34.71 -4.24 -39.06
CA THR A 33 -35.02 -5.37 -39.94
C THR A 33 -36.03 -6.31 -39.27
N GLN A 34 -35.86 -6.60 -37.98
CA GLN A 34 -36.83 -7.35 -37.17
C GLN A 34 -38.18 -6.62 -37.09
N LEU A 35 -38.18 -5.29 -36.95
CA LEU A 35 -39.40 -4.47 -36.92
C LEU A 35 -40.20 -4.58 -38.23
N ASN A 36 -39.53 -4.73 -39.37
CA ASN A 36 -40.18 -4.91 -40.66
C ASN A 36 -40.75 -6.32 -40.85
N ASN A 37 -40.18 -7.32 -40.18
CA ASN A 37 -40.56 -8.73 -40.34
C ASN A 37 -41.47 -9.26 -39.21
N VAL A 38 -41.60 -8.53 -38.09
CA VAL A 38 -42.41 -8.94 -36.94
C VAL A 38 -43.90 -8.80 -37.24
N THR A 39 -44.66 -9.88 -37.04
CA THR A 39 -46.11 -9.91 -37.27
C THR A 39 -46.92 -9.76 -35.98
N GLU A 40 -46.31 -10.01 -34.83
CA GLU A 40 -46.97 -9.93 -33.52
C GLU A 40 -46.81 -8.52 -32.91
N ASP A 41 -47.91 -7.90 -32.51
CA ASP A 41 -47.92 -6.52 -32.01
C ASP A 41 -47.20 -6.34 -30.66
N THR A 42 -47.19 -7.35 -29.80
CA THR A 42 -46.46 -7.36 -28.51
C THR A 42 -44.94 -7.34 -28.73
N SER A 43 -44.46 -8.16 -29.65
CA SER A 43 -43.06 -8.21 -30.09
C SER A 43 -42.66 -6.91 -30.80
N ARG A 44 -43.55 -6.34 -31.62
CA ARG A 44 -43.37 -5.04 -32.27
C ARG A 44 -43.20 -3.90 -31.26
N ILE A 45 -44.03 -3.83 -30.22
CA ILE A 45 -43.92 -2.82 -29.15
C ILE A 45 -42.56 -2.94 -28.43
N THR A 46 -42.12 -4.16 -28.15
CA THR A 46 -40.82 -4.40 -27.47
C THR A 46 -39.65 -3.90 -28.31
N ILE A 47 -39.66 -4.18 -29.62
CA ILE A 47 -38.64 -3.70 -30.56
C ILE A 47 -38.66 -2.17 -30.64
N LEU A 48 -39.85 -1.55 -30.75
CA LEU A 48 -40.00 -0.09 -30.80
C LEU A 48 -39.50 0.60 -29.52
N ASN A 49 -39.82 0.06 -28.34
CA ASN A 49 -39.31 0.57 -27.07
C ASN A 49 -37.79 0.42 -26.96
N THR A 50 -37.23 -0.67 -27.48
CA THR A 50 -35.78 -0.86 -27.52
C THR A 50 -35.12 0.16 -28.44
N LEU A 51 -35.67 0.38 -29.64
CA LEU A 51 -35.21 1.43 -30.56
C LEU A 51 -35.29 2.83 -29.92
N ALA A 52 -36.41 3.15 -29.27
CA ALA A 52 -36.56 4.43 -28.57
C ALA A 52 -35.49 4.60 -27.47
N LYS A 53 -35.20 3.56 -26.70
CA LYS A 53 -34.14 3.58 -25.68
C LYS A 53 -32.75 3.83 -26.27
N GLU A 54 -32.42 3.23 -27.41
CA GLU A 54 -31.14 3.44 -28.09
C GLU A 54 -30.99 4.86 -28.65
N PHE A 55 -32.08 5.43 -29.19
CA PHE A 55 -32.06 6.79 -29.72
C PHE A 55 -32.14 7.87 -28.65
N ILE A 56 -32.56 7.57 -27.41
CA ILE A 56 -32.88 8.61 -26.42
C ILE A 56 -31.73 9.58 -26.12
N ASN A 57 -30.47 9.15 -26.21
CA ASN A 57 -29.32 10.03 -25.94
C ASN A 57 -28.70 10.64 -27.21
N SER A 58 -29.11 10.16 -28.40
CA SER A 58 -28.50 10.56 -29.67
C SER A 58 -29.45 11.37 -30.57
N ASP A 59 -30.75 11.08 -30.52
CA ASP A 59 -31.80 11.72 -31.31
C ASP A 59 -33.15 11.56 -30.58
N ALA A 60 -33.42 12.52 -29.69
CA ALA A 60 -34.61 12.51 -28.83
C ALA A 60 -35.92 12.58 -29.63
N GLU A 61 -35.93 13.26 -30.79
CA GLU A 61 -37.09 13.34 -31.66
C GLU A 61 -37.40 11.97 -32.27
N LYS A 62 -36.38 11.29 -32.79
CA LYS A 62 -36.52 9.95 -33.33
C LYS A 62 -36.91 8.92 -32.27
N ALA A 63 -36.34 9.03 -31.07
CA ALA A 63 -36.76 8.23 -29.92
C ALA A 63 -38.25 8.44 -29.59
N ALA A 64 -38.71 9.70 -29.60
CA ALA A 64 -40.11 10.05 -29.36
C ALA A 64 -41.03 9.44 -30.43
N ILE A 65 -40.63 9.39 -31.70
CA ILE A 65 -41.40 8.77 -32.78
C ILE A 65 -41.62 7.28 -32.50
N TYR A 66 -40.56 6.53 -32.19
CA TYR A 66 -40.68 5.10 -31.90
C TYR A 66 -41.49 4.81 -30.63
N ALA A 67 -41.25 5.58 -29.56
CA ALA A 67 -42.02 5.44 -28.33
C ALA A 67 -43.51 5.77 -28.54
N ARG A 68 -43.84 6.79 -29.35
CA ARG A 68 -45.22 7.13 -29.71
C ARG A 68 -45.90 6.02 -30.50
N GLN A 69 -45.20 5.43 -31.49
CA GLN A 69 -45.72 4.28 -32.23
C GLN A 69 -46.01 3.10 -31.30
N ALA A 70 -45.11 2.82 -30.36
CA ALA A 70 -45.30 1.78 -29.36
C ALA A 70 -46.51 2.06 -28.45
N ILE A 71 -46.73 3.32 -28.06
CA ILE A 71 -47.93 3.74 -27.29
C ILE A 71 -49.20 3.45 -28.11
N THR A 72 -49.27 3.91 -29.37
CA THR A 72 -50.47 3.76 -30.21
C THR A 72 -50.88 2.29 -30.39
N ILE A 73 -49.91 1.42 -30.68
CA ILE A 73 -50.16 -0.03 -30.82
C ILE A 73 -50.56 -0.60 -29.46
N GLY A 74 -49.81 -0.27 -28.40
CA GLY A 74 -50.04 -0.77 -27.04
C GLY A 74 -51.42 -0.42 -26.47
N GLU A 75 -51.92 0.80 -26.71
CA GLU A 75 -53.25 1.24 -26.28
C GLU A 75 -54.34 0.47 -27.01
N THR A 76 -54.14 0.20 -28.30
CA THR A 76 -55.08 -0.53 -29.15
C THR A 76 -55.25 -1.97 -28.68
N ILE A 77 -54.14 -2.67 -28.39
CA ILE A 77 -54.15 -4.08 -27.96
C ILE A 77 -54.25 -4.24 -26.43
N LYS A 78 -54.29 -3.13 -25.67
CA LYS A 78 -54.31 -3.07 -24.20
C LYS A 78 -53.15 -3.83 -23.54
N PHE A 79 -51.95 -3.75 -24.13
CA PHE A 79 -50.77 -4.44 -23.61
C PHE A 79 -50.07 -3.61 -22.51
N GLY A 80 -50.51 -3.79 -21.26
CA GLY A 80 -50.05 -2.99 -20.12
C GLY A 80 -48.53 -3.01 -19.86
N LYS A 81 -47.87 -4.17 -20.01
CA LYS A 81 -46.42 -4.31 -19.77
C LYS A 81 -45.59 -3.49 -20.77
N GLY A 82 -45.99 -3.47 -22.04
CA GLY A 82 -45.32 -2.66 -23.07
C GLY A 82 -45.61 -1.17 -22.92
N LEU A 83 -46.85 -0.81 -22.55
CA LEU A 83 -47.29 0.58 -22.40
C LEU A 83 -46.54 1.34 -21.30
N ALA A 84 -46.28 0.71 -20.14
CA ALA A 84 -45.51 1.33 -19.07
C ALA A 84 -44.17 1.90 -19.57
N MET A 85 -43.40 1.05 -20.25
CA MET A 85 -42.11 1.40 -20.82
C MET A 85 -42.23 2.44 -21.93
N SER A 86 -43.24 2.33 -22.80
CA SER A 86 -43.44 3.30 -23.89
C SER A 86 -43.74 4.70 -23.34
N TYR A 87 -44.59 4.81 -22.31
CA TYR A 87 -44.90 6.08 -21.65
C TYR A 87 -43.69 6.67 -20.93
N TYR A 88 -42.90 5.83 -20.24
CA TYR A 88 -41.66 6.25 -19.61
C TYR A 88 -40.68 6.84 -20.63
N LEU A 89 -40.38 6.09 -21.70
CA LEU A 89 -39.45 6.53 -22.75
C LEU A 89 -39.94 7.78 -23.45
N TYR A 90 -41.24 7.89 -23.71
CA TYR A 90 -41.82 9.07 -24.32
C TYR A 90 -41.74 10.28 -23.38
N GLY A 91 -42.06 10.12 -22.09
CA GLY A 91 -41.91 11.16 -21.07
C GLY A 91 -40.46 11.64 -20.94
N LEU A 92 -39.49 10.73 -20.98
CA LEU A 92 -38.07 11.05 -21.04
C LEU A 92 -37.70 11.91 -22.25
N CYS A 93 -38.24 11.61 -23.44
CA CYS A 93 -38.00 12.42 -24.63
C CYS A 93 -38.56 13.84 -24.45
N MET A 94 -39.76 13.97 -23.88
CA MET A 94 -40.36 15.27 -23.59
C MET A 94 -39.52 16.07 -22.60
N TYR A 95 -38.96 15.41 -21.57
CA TYR A 95 -38.07 16.04 -20.60
C TYR A 95 -36.80 16.60 -21.25
N GLN A 96 -36.15 15.84 -22.14
CA GLN A 96 -34.97 16.32 -22.88
C GLN A 96 -35.28 17.49 -23.82
N GLN A 97 -36.53 17.60 -24.28
CA GLN A 97 -37.04 18.73 -25.06
C GLN A 97 -37.55 19.88 -24.18
N TYR A 98 -37.30 19.84 -22.86
CA TYR A 98 -37.75 20.83 -21.88
C TYR A 98 -39.28 20.98 -21.81
N GLN A 99 -40.04 19.99 -22.28
CA GLN A 99 -41.50 19.96 -22.21
C GLN A 99 -41.95 19.31 -20.90
N PHE A 100 -41.88 20.09 -19.82
CA PHE A 100 -42.09 19.63 -18.45
C PHE A 100 -43.54 19.16 -18.18
N ASP A 101 -44.55 19.89 -18.65
CA ASP A 101 -45.95 19.50 -18.46
C ASP A 101 -46.28 18.18 -19.19
N SER A 102 -45.78 18.02 -20.42
CA SER A 102 -45.88 16.77 -21.16
C SER A 102 -45.20 15.62 -20.41
N THR A 103 -44.04 15.87 -19.80
CA THR A 103 -43.33 14.87 -18.99
C THR A 103 -44.21 14.36 -17.85
N LEU A 104 -44.82 15.28 -17.09
CA LEU A 104 -45.72 14.94 -15.97
C LEU A 104 -46.99 14.23 -16.47
N PHE A 105 -47.54 14.64 -17.62
CA PHE A 105 -48.70 13.99 -18.22
C PHE A 105 -48.42 12.53 -18.57
N TYR A 106 -47.29 12.25 -19.24
CA TYR A 106 -46.94 10.87 -19.62
C TYR A 106 -46.48 10.03 -18.42
N TYR A 107 -45.93 10.65 -17.37
CA TYR A 107 -45.74 9.98 -16.08
C TYR A 107 -47.07 9.55 -15.46
N GLN A 108 -48.07 10.43 -15.41
CA GLN A 108 -49.40 10.06 -14.91
C GLN A 108 -50.04 8.92 -15.71
N LYS A 109 -49.80 8.88 -17.03
CA LYS A 109 -50.24 7.79 -17.90
C LYS A 109 -49.55 6.45 -17.65
N SER A 110 -48.31 6.44 -17.15
CA SER A 110 -47.60 5.20 -16.82
C SER A 110 -48.00 4.61 -15.47
N LEU A 111 -48.46 5.42 -14.51
CA LEU A 111 -48.79 5.00 -13.14
C LEU A 111 -49.72 3.77 -13.04
N PRO A 112 -50.80 3.62 -13.83
CA PRO A 112 -51.67 2.45 -13.76
C PRO A 112 -50.99 1.12 -14.13
N TYR A 113 -49.82 1.20 -14.79
CA TYR A 113 -49.05 0.05 -15.25
C TYR A 113 -47.77 -0.17 -14.42
N LYS A 114 -47.55 0.65 -13.38
CA LYS A 114 -46.34 0.63 -12.53
C LYS A 114 -46.14 -0.71 -11.82
N ASP A 115 -47.21 -1.35 -11.37
CA ASP A 115 -47.15 -2.67 -10.70
C ASP A 115 -46.93 -3.85 -11.67
N ILE A 116 -47.12 -3.61 -12.98
CA ILE A 116 -46.89 -4.59 -14.05
C ILE A 116 -45.43 -4.53 -14.54
N GLU A 117 -44.76 -3.40 -14.31
CA GLU A 117 -43.35 -3.22 -14.65
C GLU A 117 -42.45 -3.88 -13.61
N GLU A 118 -41.92 -5.06 -13.94
CA GLU A 118 -40.95 -5.77 -13.10
C GLU A 118 -39.59 -5.03 -13.00
N ASN A 119 -39.37 -4.00 -13.82
CA ASN A 119 -38.10 -3.28 -13.87
C ASN A 119 -38.10 -2.05 -12.95
N LEU A 120 -37.79 -2.29 -11.67
CA LEU A 120 -37.64 -1.26 -10.64
C LEU A 120 -36.63 -0.15 -11.02
N ASP A 121 -35.65 -0.40 -11.89
CA ASP A 121 -34.63 0.61 -12.25
C ASP A 121 -35.21 1.72 -13.15
N ASN A 122 -36.07 1.35 -14.11
CA ASN A 122 -36.79 2.31 -14.94
C ASN A 122 -37.75 3.16 -14.09
N SER A 123 -38.53 2.52 -13.22
CA SER A 123 -39.43 3.21 -12.30
C SER A 123 -38.67 4.20 -11.43
N ALA A 124 -37.56 3.79 -10.83
CA ALA A 124 -36.75 4.67 -9.99
C ALA A 124 -36.17 5.86 -10.78
N SER A 125 -35.75 5.61 -12.02
CA SER A 125 -35.26 6.66 -12.91
C SER A 125 -36.37 7.66 -13.30
N PHE A 126 -37.59 7.17 -13.54
CA PHE A 126 -38.73 8.03 -13.86
C PHE A 126 -39.13 8.92 -12.68
N GLU A 127 -39.20 8.35 -11.48
CA GLU A 127 -39.44 9.09 -10.23
C GLU A 127 -38.40 10.21 -10.03
N ASN A 128 -37.12 9.93 -10.34
CA ASN A 128 -36.10 10.97 -10.25
C ASN A 128 -36.32 12.11 -11.25
N ILE A 129 -36.70 11.81 -12.49
CA ILE A 129 -36.98 12.84 -13.51
C ILE A 129 -38.17 13.70 -13.11
N VAL A 130 -39.25 13.08 -12.62
CA VAL A 130 -40.41 13.82 -12.09
C VAL A 130 -40.02 14.70 -10.92
N GLY A 131 -39.16 14.21 -10.03
CA GLY A 131 -38.55 15.01 -8.97
C GLY A 131 -37.81 16.25 -9.52
N MET A 132 -37.04 16.09 -10.60
CA MET A 132 -36.34 17.20 -11.28
C MET A 132 -37.32 18.18 -11.90
N VAL A 133 -38.39 17.71 -12.53
CA VAL A 133 -39.43 18.60 -13.10
C VAL A 133 -40.08 19.44 -12.02
N TYR A 134 -40.52 18.84 -10.91
CA TYR A 134 -41.10 19.58 -9.80
C TYR A 134 -40.10 20.53 -9.13
N HIS A 135 -38.82 20.16 -9.08
CA HIS A 135 -37.76 21.03 -8.58
C HIS A 135 -37.60 22.28 -9.46
N ILE A 136 -37.58 22.12 -10.79
CA ILE A 136 -37.55 23.25 -11.73
C ILE A 136 -38.78 24.15 -11.57
N GLN A 137 -39.95 23.56 -11.34
CA GLN A 137 -41.19 24.29 -11.06
C GLN A 137 -41.25 24.89 -9.65
N SER A 138 -40.16 24.81 -8.86
CA SER A 138 -40.09 25.24 -7.46
C SER A 138 -41.12 24.58 -6.52
N ASN A 139 -41.72 23.47 -6.94
CA ASN A 139 -42.59 22.64 -6.11
C ASN A 139 -41.73 21.67 -5.28
N PHE A 140 -41.05 22.22 -4.28
CA PHE A 140 -40.04 21.51 -3.50
C PHE A 140 -40.59 20.31 -2.72
N SER A 141 -41.86 20.37 -2.27
CA SER A 141 -42.51 19.26 -1.56
C SER A 141 -42.68 18.02 -2.43
N GLU A 142 -43.18 18.19 -3.66
CA GLU A 142 -43.35 17.07 -4.59
C GLU A 142 -41.99 16.60 -5.10
N ALA A 143 -41.04 17.51 -5.35
CA ALA A 143 -39.67 17.14 -5.71
C ALA A 143 -39.03 16.19 -4.69
N ILE A 144 -39.03 16.55 -3.40
CA ILE A 144 -38.46 15.71 -2.33
C ILE A 144 -39.18 14.37 -2.23
N LYS A 145 -40.50 14.34 -2.37
CA LYS A 145 -41.30 13.12 -2.31
C LYS A 145 -40.89 12.15 -3.42
N HIS A 146 -40.81 12.61 -4.67
CA HIS A 146 -40.42 11.79 -5.81
C HIS A 146 -38.95 11.34 -5.73
N TYR A 147 -38.02 12.21 -5.29
CA TYR A 147 -36.64 11.80 -5.04
C TYR A 147 -36.50 10.74 -3.93
N LYS A 148 -37.30 10.82 -2.86
CA LYS A 148 -37.30 9.81 -1.79
C LYS A 148 -37.89 8.48 -2.25
N GLU A 149 -38.92 8.51 -3.09
CA GLU A 149 -39.49 7.31 -3.70
C GLU A 149 -38.44 6.63 -4.60
N SER A 150 -37.75 7.40 -5.46
CA SER A 150 -36.62 6.93 -6.26
C SER A 150 -35.53 6.31 -5.38
N LEU A 151 -35.10 7.02 -4.33
CA LEU A 151 -34.07 6.56 -3.39
C LEU A 151 -34.46 5.24 -2.72
N GLY A 152 -35.73 5.09 -2.30
CA GLY A 152 -36.24 3.87 -1.69
C GLY A 152 -36.19 2.68 -2.65
N GLN A 153 -36.54 2.88 -3.91
CA GLN A 153 -36.45 1.84 -4.96
C GLN A 153 -35.00 1.47 -5.27
N ARG A 154 -34.11 2.45 -5.44
CA ARG A 154 -32.67 2.22 -5.68
C ARG A 154 -31.97 1.53 -4.51
N SER A 155 -32.37 1.84 -3.28
CA SER A 155 -31.87 1.16 -2.09
C SER A 155 -32.26 -0.32 -2.08
N LYS A 156 -33.48 -0.68 -2.50
CA LYS A 156 -33.92 -2.08 -2.64
C LYS A 156 -33.16 -2.82 -3.75
N LEU A 157 -32.81 -2.13 -4.82
CA LEU A 157 -32.02 -2.66 -5.93
C LEU A 157 -30.52 -2.81 -5.61
N GLY A 158 -30.05 -2.21 -4.50
CA GLY A 158 -28.62 -2.10 -4.22
C GLY A 158 -27.89 -1.15 -5.17
N ASP A 159 -28.62 -0.30 -5.92
CA ASP A 159 -28.04 0.71 -6.80
C ASP A 159 -27.50 1.89 -5.98
N LYS A 160 -26.25 1.76 -5.57
CA LYS A 160 -25.53 2.79 -4.81
C LYS A 160 -25.34 4.06 -5.62
N LYS A 161 -25.06 3.95 -6.92
CA LYS A 161 -24.77 5.11 -7.77
C LYS A 161 -26.01 5.98 -7.90
N GLY A 162 -27.15 5.41 -8.26
CA GLY A 162 -28.39 6.17 -8.33
C GLY A 162 -28.87 6.66 -6.96
N SER A 163 -28.61 5.92 -5.88
CA SER A 163 -28.89 6.41 -4.52
C SER A 163 -28.10 7.69 -4.19
N ALA A 164 -26.82 7.75 -4.57
CA ALA A 164 -25.99 8.95 -4.43
C ALA A 164 -26.54 10.14 -5.23
N TYR A 165 -27.03 9.91 -6.45
CA TYR A 165 -27.70 10.94 -7.25
C TYR A 165 -28.96 11.48 -6.55
N CYS A 166 -29.81 10.60 -6.00
CA CYS A 166 -31.01 11.04 -5.28
C CYS A 166 -30.66 11.89 -4.06
N TYR A 167 -29.64 11.50 -3.28
CA TYR A 167 -29.15 12.33 -2.18
C TYR A 167 -28.65 13.69 -2.65
N ASN A 168 -27.90 13.76 -3.76
CA ASN A 168 -27.45 15.03 -4.32
C ASN A 168 -28.63 15.92 -4.74
N ASN A 169 -29.66 15.36 -5.38
CA ASN A 169 -30.83 16.11 -5.82
C ASN A 169 -31.68 16.61 -4.64
N ILE A 170 -31.88 15.78 -3.60
CA ILE A 170 -32.54 16.21 -2.36
C ILE A 170 -31.74 17.33 -1.69
N GLY A 171 -30.41 17.24 -1.69
CA GLY A 171 -29.52 18.29 -1.21
C GLY A 171 -29.74 19.62 -1.95
N ALA A 172 -29.87 19.58 -3.27
CA ALA A 172 -30.12 20.76 -4.11
C ALA A 172 -31.48 21.40 -3.79
N VAL A 173 -32.54 20.62 -3.61
CA VAL A 173 -33.84 21.16 -3.21
C VAL A 173 -33.75 21.87 -1.85
N PHE A 174 -33.07 21.27 -0.87
CA PHE A 174 -32.89 21.93 0.44
C PHE A 174 -32.03 23.18 0.37
N TYR A 175 -31.04 23.22 -0.54
CA TYR A 175 -30.26 24.42 -0.79
C TYR A 175 -31.13 25.56 -1.31
N ASP A 176 -31.98 25.31 -2.31
CA ASP A 176 -32.87 26.32 -2.90
C ASP A 176 -33.95 26.79 -1.91
N GLN A 177 -34.33 25.93 -0.95
CA GLN A 177 -35.17 26.31 0.19
C GLN A 177 -34.44 27.15 1.25
N GLY A 178 -33.13 27.36 1.12
CA GLY A 178 -32.29 27.99 2.15
C GLY A 178 -32.01 27.10 3.37
N ASN A 179 -32.41 25.83 3.36
CA ASN A 179 -32.16 24.87 4.43
C ASN A 179 -30.78 24.22 4.28
N TYR A 180 -29.75 24.99 4.56
CA TYR A 180 -28.35 24.59 4.38
C TYR A 180 -27.93 23.38 5.21
N GLU A 181 -28.50 23.17 6.40
CA GLU A 181 -28.16 22.02 7.25
C GLU A 181 -28.59 20.70 6.60
N LYS A 182 -29.85 20.62 6.14
CA LYS A 182 -30.35 19.42 5.44
C LYS A 182 -29.68 19.25 4.07
N ALA A 183 -29.34 20.33 3.39
CA ALA A 183 -28.59 20.26 2.14
C ALA A 183 -27.22 19.59 2.35
N LEU A 184 -26.46 20.04 3.36
CA LEU A 184 -25.17 19.45 3.73
C LEU A 184 -25.31 17.98 4.14
N GLU A 185 -26.30 17.63 4.96
CA GLU A 185 -26.53 16.24 5.37
C GLU A 185 -26.68 15.31 4.15
N ASN A 186 -27.46 15.72 3.16
CA ASN A 186 -27.69 14.93 1.96
C ASN A 186 -26.47 14.93 1.02
N TYR A 187 -25.79 16.06 0.84
CA TYR A 187 -24.57 16.11 0.04
C TYR A 187 -23.44 15.26 0.65
N PHE A 188 -23.28 15.23 1.98
CA PHE A 188 -22.28 14.36 2.62
C PHE A 188 -22.62 12.86 2.45
N LYS A 189 -23.90 12.48 2.52
CA LYS A 189 -24.32 11.10 2.20
C LYS A 189 -24.02 10.74 0.74
N SER A 190 -24.26 11.65 -0.19
CA SER A 190 -23.91 11.46 -1.61
C SER A 190 -22.40 11.32 -1.78
N LEU A 191 -21.61 12.18 -1.12
CA LEU A 191 -20.15 12.18 -1.17
C LEU A 191 -19.57 10.86 -0.65
N GLU A 192 -20.02 10.38 0.51
CA GLU A 192 -19.57 9.11 1.11
C GLU A 192 -19.78 7.95 0.14
N ILE A 193 -20.95 7.87 -0.51
CA ILE A 193 -21.23 6.82 -1.48
C ILE A 193 -20.33 6.95 -2.72
N ASN A 194 -20.14 8.16 -3.24
CA ASN A 194 -19.31 8.38 -4.43
C ASN A 194 -17.83 8.10 -4.15
N GLU A 195 -17.33 8.39 -2.95
CA GLU A 195 -15.98 8.01 -2.48
C GLU A 195 -15.82 6.48 -2.42
N LEU A 196 -16.82 5.76 -1.90
CA LEU A 196 -16.83 4.29 -1.90
C LEU A 196 -16.83 3.69 -3.32
N LEU A 197 -17.46 4.37 -4.28
CA LEU A 197 -17.52 3.96 -5.68
C LEU A 197 -16.31 4.43 -6.49
N ASN A 198 -15.43 5.28 -5.93
CA ASN A 198 -14.36 5.97 -6.64
C ASN A 198 -14.84 6.75 -7.89
N ASP A 199 -16.05 7.31 -7.87
CA ASP A 199 -16.60 8.09 -8.98
C ASP A 199 -16.10 9.55 -8.91
N GLN A 200 -14.91 9.80 -9.46
CA GLN A 200 -14.22 11.11 -9.37
C GLN A 200 -15.06 12.29 -9.89
N VAL A 201 -15.83 12.06 -10.96
CA VAL A 201 -16.73 13.03 -11.58
C VAL A 201 -17.80 13.46 -10.57
N MET A 202 -18.46 12.48 -9.94
CA MET A 202 -19.49 12.76 -8.95
C MET A 202 -18.94 13.32 -7.65
N ILE A 203 -17.77 12.86 -7.19
CA ILE A 203 -17.09 13.43 -6.01
C ILE A 203 -16.82 14.92 -6.23
N ALA A 204 -16.26 15.32 -7.38
CA ALA A 204 -15.98 16.71 -7.69
C ALA A 204 -17.25 17.56 -7.72
N SER A 205 -18.32 17.07 -8.36
CA SER A 205 -19.63 17.73 -8.42
C SER A 205 -20.23 17.94 -7.03
N THR A 206 -20.27 16.89 -6.19
CA THR A 206 -20.82 17.00 -4.83
C THR A 206 -20.00 17.94 -3.95
N LEU A 207 -18.67 17.93 -4.05
CA LEU A 207 -17.81 18.89 -3.34
C LEU A 207 -18.05 20.33 -3.81
N ALA A 208 -18.30 20.55 -5.09
CA ALA A 208 -18.67 21.86 -5.61
C ALA A 208 -20.03 22.32 -5.04
N ASN A 209 -21.02 21.44 -4.96
CA ASN A 209 -22.32 21.77 -4.35
C ASN A 209 -22.18 22.13 -2.86
N ILE A 210 -21.35 21.39 -2.11
CA ILE A 210 -21.01 21.74 -0.71
C ILE A 210 -20.33 23.11 -0.64
N GLY A 211 -19.40 23.39 -1.57
CA GLY A 211 -18.80 24.71 -1.71
C GLY A 211 -19.84 25.81 -1.89
N GLY A 212 -20.86 25.56 -2.71
CA GLY A 212 -21.98 26.47 -2.95
C GLY A 212 -22.81 26.76 -1.70
N ILE A 213 -23.02 25.76 -0.84
CA ILE A 213 -23.65 25.99 0.48
C ILE A 213 -22.87 27.02 1.29
N TYR A 214 -21.55 26.83 1.39
CA TYR A 214 -20.71 27.74 2.16
C TYR A 214 -20.60 29.13 1.52
N GLU A 215 -20.67 29.21 0.18
CA GLU A 215 -20.77 30.48 -0.54
C GLU A 215 -22.05 31.24 -0.19
N GLY A 216 -23.21 30.57 -0.25
CA GLY A 216 -24.50 31.15 0.11
C GLY A 216 -24.60 31.58 1.58
N GLN A 217 -23.82 30.94 2.46
CA GLN A 217 -23.64 31.36 3.86
C GLN A 217 -22.58 32.46 4.05
N GLU A 218 -22.01 33.01 2.98
CA GLU A 218 -20.91 33.98 2.99
C GLU A 218 -19.63 33.48 3.69
N LYS A 219 -19.49 32.16 3.89
CA LYS A 219 -18.31 31.52 4.48
C LYS A 219 -17.28 31.23 3.40
N TYR A 220 -16.77 32.29 2.78
CA TYR A 220 -15.94 32.20 1.56
C TYR A 220 -14.67 31.35 1.71
N ASP A 221 -14.05 31.30 2.89
CA ASP A 221 -12.86 30.45 3.10
C ASP A 221 -13.20 28.95 3.08
N HIS A 222 -14.38 28.59 3.60
CA HIS A 222 -14.85 27.22 3.54
C HIS A 222 -15.22 26.85 2.10
N ALA A 223 -15.95 27.72 1.40
CA ALA A 223 -16.28 27.53 -0.01
C ALA A 223 -15.03 27.35 -0.88
N LEU A 224 -14.02 28.21 -0.70
CA LEU A 224 -12.73 28.12 -1.40
C LEU A 224 -12.04 26.77 -1.17
N SER A 225 -12.05 26.26 0.06
CA SER A 225 -11.46 24.97 0.40
C SER A 225 -12.14 23.83 -0.36
N PHE A 226 -13.48 23.79 -0.36
CA PHE A 226 -14.25 22.77 -1.08
C PHE A 226 -14.08 22.87 -2.60
N TYR A 227 -14.12 24.08 -3.17
CA TYR A 227 -13.90 24.25 -4.61
C TYR A 227 -12.48 23.89 -5.06
N LYS A 228 -11.44 24.17 -4.25
CA LYS A 228 -10.07 23.73 -4.55
C LYS A 228 -9.96 22.20 -4.55
N ARG A 229 -10.61 21.52 -3.60
CA ARG A 229 -10.67 20.06 -3.57
C ARG A 229 -11.42 19.52 -4.79
N ALA A 230 -12.58 20.09 -5.13
CA ALA A 230 -13.34 19.72 -6.31
C ALA A 230 -12.52 19.88 -7.60
N ASN A 231 -11.83 21.02 -7.76
CA ASN A 231 -10.97 21.29 -8.91
C ASN A 231 -9.78 20.33 -9.01
N ALA A 232 -9.14 19.99 -7.89
CA ALA A 232 -8.03 19.03 -7.88
C ALA A 232 -8.48 17.62 -8.33
N ILE A 233 -9.68 17.20 -7.94
CA ILE A 233 -10.27 15.92 -8.35
C ILE A 233 -10.73 15.98 -9.82
N ALA A 234 -11.36 17.08 -10.23
CA ALA A 234 -11.77 17.30 -11.62
C ALA A 234 -10.57 17.33 -12.58
N ASN A 235 -9.41 17.85 -12.14
CA ASN A 235 -8.20 17.84 -12.94
C ASN A 235 -7.58 16.43 -13.10
N GLN A 236 -7.92 15.50 -12.19
CA GLN A 236 -7.57 14.09 -12.32
C GLN A 236 -8.58 13.31 -13.17
N SER A 237 -9.82 13.79 -13.25
CA SER A 237 -10.82 13.22 -14.15
C SER A 237 -10.54 13.67 -15.60
N GLN A 238 -10.92 12.84 -16.57
CA GLN A 238 -10.86 13.24 -17.99
C GLN A 238 -12.08 14.07 -18.42
N ASP A 239 -12.85 14.59 -17.46
CA ASP A 239 -14.06 15.37 -17.71
C ASP A 239 -13.75 16.88 -17.71
N ASN A 240 -13.53 17.40 -18.92
CA ASN A 240 -13.22 18.81 -19.13
C ASN A 240 -14.37 19.74 -18.70
N ARG A 241 -15.63 19.28 -18.72
CA ARG A 241 -16.77 20.13 -18.38
C ARG A 241 -16.79 20.43 -16.88
N ILE A 242 -16.62 19.40 -16.04
CA ILE A 242 -16.55 19.56 -14.59
C ILE A 242 -15.31 20.38 -14.19
N LEU A 243 -14.19 20.18 -14.89
CA LEU A 243 -12.99 20.99 -14.66
C LEU A 243 -13.27 22.48 -14.93
N ALA A 244 -13.93 22.82 -16.04
CA ALA A 244 -14.34 24.20 -16.34
C ALA A 244 -15.31 24.76 -15.28
N ASP A 245 -16.31 23.97 -14.86
CA ASP A 245 -17.28 24.37 -13.82
C ASP A 245 -16.58 24.69 -12.49
N THR A 246 -15.58 23.90 -12.09
CA THR A 246 -14.82 24.15 -10.86
C THR A 246 -13.94 25.41 -10.96
N TYR A 247 -13.34 25.69 -12.12
CA TYR A 247 -12.64 26.96 -12.33
C TYR A 247 -13.58 28.16 -12.29
N ARG A 248 -14.78 28.04 -12.88
CA ARG A 248 -15.83 29.06 -12.82
C ARG A 248 -16.23 29.37 -11.37
N ASN A 249 -16.44 28.33 -10.56
CA ASN A 249 -16.79 28.49 -9.14
C ASN A 249 -15.64 29.14 -8.33
N LEU A 250 -14.39 28.74 -8.59
CA LEU A 250 -13.22 29.39 -7.99
C LEU A 250 -13.13 30.88 -8.35
N GLY A 251 -13.46 31.24 -9.59
CA GLY A 251 -13.53 32.62 -10.05
C GLY A 251 -14.54 33.43 -9.24
N GLY A 252 -15.73 32.86 -9.03
CA GLY A 252 -16.78 33.49 -8.23
C GLY A 252 -16.31 33.80 -6.82
N ILE A 253 -15.70 32.83 -6.14
CA ILE A 253 -15.18 33.02 -4.78
C ILE A 253 -14.03 34.02 -4.72
N TYR A 254 -13.10 34.00 -5.68
CA TYR A 254 -12.04 35.01 -5.70
C TYR A 254 -12.62 36.42 -5.90
N THR A 255 -13.65 36.58 -6.74
CA THR A 255 -14.37 37.84 -6.90
C THR A 255 -15.02 38.31 -5.59
N GLN A 256 -15.72 37.43 -4.87
CA GLN A 256 -16.33 37.80 -3.57
C GLN A 256 -15.28 38.15 -2.50
N LYS A 257 -14.10 37.53 -2.56
CA LYS A 257 -12.96 37.85 -1.69
C LYS A 257 -12.17 39.09 -2.14
N ASN A 258 -12.62 39.81 -3.17
CA ASN A 258 -11.94 40.96 -3.77
C ASN A 258 -10.55 40.66 -4.33
N ASN A 259 -10.27 39.41 -4.70
CA ASN A 259 -9.03 38.99 -5.36
C ASN A 259 -9.27 38.92 -6.88
N TYR A 260 -9.43 40.09 -7.50
CA TYR A 260 -9.89 40.21 -8.89
C TYR A 260 -8.91 39.64 -9.92
N ASP A 261 -7.60 39.78 -9.69
CA ASP A 261 -6.59 39.25 -10.60
C ASP A 261 -6.63 37.71 -10.62
N SER A 262 -6.76 37.08 -9.44
CA SER A 262 -6.91 35.62 -9.36
C SER A 262 -8.22 35.14 -9.97
N ALA A 263 -9.32 35.88 -9.77
CA ALA A 263 -10.61 35.59 -10.38
C ALA A 263 -10.53 35.61 -11.91
N PHE A 264 -9.89 36.63 -12.48
CA PHE A 264 -9.70 36.76 -13.92
C PHE A 264 -8.91 35.59 -14.51
N ILE A 265 -7.80 35.19 -13.88
CA ILE A 265 -6.97 34.06 -14.33
C ILE A 265 -7.77 32.75 -14.34
N VAL A 266 -8.50 32.44 -13.27
CA VAL A 266 -9.26 31.18 -13.23
C VAL A 266 -10.47 31.21 -14.16
N TYR A 267 -11.09 32.36 -14.39
CA TYR A 267 -12.13 32.49 -15.41
C TYR A 267 -11.58 32.32 -16.83
N GLN A 268 -10.38 32.80 -17.13
CA GLN A 268 -9.72 32.50 -18.42
C GLN A 268 -9.50 31.01 -18.62
N ASN A 269 -9.05 30.30 -17.58
CA ASN A 269 -8.91 28.84 -17.65
C ASN A 269 -10.27 28.15 -17.93
N ALA A 270 -11.35 28.59 -17.28
CA ALA A 270 -12.69 28.07 -17.57
C ALA A 270 -13.11 28.36 -19.01
N LEU A 271 -12.89 29.59 -19.49
CA LEU A 271 -13.23 30.03 -20.85
C LEU A 271 -12.51 29.21 -21.92
N ASP A 272 -11.21 28.98 -21.74
CA ASP A 272 -10.39 28.19 -22.67
C ASP A 272 -10.92 26.76 -22.79
N ILE A 273 -11.32 26.17 -21.66
CA ILE A 273 -11.86 24.80 -21.64
C ILE A 273 -13.25 24.75 -22.27
N TYR A 274 -14.18 25.64 -21.90
CA TYR A 274 -15.52 25.69 -22.49
C TYR A 274 -15.47 25.90 -24.00
N THR A 275 -14.59 26.79 -24.48
CA THR A 275 -14.36 27.01 -25.91
C THR A 275 -13.85 25.73 -26.59
N LYS A 276 -12.90 25.03 -25.97
CA LYS A 276 -12.32 23.79 -26.51
C LYS A 276 -13.33 22.65 -26.61
N ILE A 277 -14.30 22.58 -25.69
CA ILE A 277 -15.37 21.56 -25.73
C ILE A 277 -16.63 22.03 -26.47
N ASN A 278 -16.60 23.22 -27.08
CA ASN A 278 -17.74 23.86 -27.74
C ASN A 278 -18.98 24.03 -26.83
N ASP A 279 -18.77 24.27 -25.52
CA ASP A 279 -19.86 24.63 -24.61
C ASP A 279 -20.11 26.14 -24.73
N ILE A 280 -21.02 26.50 -25.63
CA ILE A 280 -21.37 27.89 -25.96
C ILE A 280 -21.97 28.58 -24.73
N ARG A 281 -22.87 27.90 -24.00
CA ARG A 281 -23.49 28.46 -22.79
C ARG A 281 -22.45 28.73 -21.71
N GLY A 282 -21.56 27.78 -21.43
CA GLY A 282 -20.47 27.98 -20.46
C GLY A 282 -19.57 29.16 -20.83
N THR A 283 -19.29 29.34 -22.13
CA THR A 283 -18.51 30.47 -22.66
C THR A 283 -19.20 31.82 -22.41
N VAL A 284 -20.50 31.92 -22.73
CA VAL A 284 -21.33 33.12 -22.50
C VAL A 284 -21.38 33.48 -21.00
N VAL A 285 -21.65 32.48 -20.15
CA VAL A 285 -21.69 32.64 -18.69
C VAL A 285 -20.36 33.19 -18.16
N VAL A 286 -19.22 32.63 -18.60
CA VAL A 286 -17.91 33.09 -18.13
C VAL A 286 -17.59 34.50 -18.61
N TYR A 287 -17.99 34.90 -19.81
CA TYR A 287 -17.85 36.29 -20.25
C TYR A 287 -18.64 37.26 -19.36
N ASN A 288 -19.88 36.91 -19.00
CA ASN A 288 -20.69 37.70 -18.07
C ASN A 288 -20.02 37.82 -16.69
N LEU A 289 -19.45 36.73 -16.17
CA LEU A 289 -18.77 36.71 -14.87
C LEU A 289 -17.45 37.50 -14.87
N ILE A 290 -16.68 37.45 -15.96
CA ILE A 290 -15.48 38.29 -16.13
C ILE A 290 -15.88 39.77 -16.14
N ALA A 291 -16.90 40.13 -16.93
CA ALA A 291 -17.39 41.50 -16.99
C ALA A 291 -17.84 42.01 -15.62
N GLN A 292 -18.63 41.21 -14.89
CA GLN A 292 -19.09 41.52 -13.53
C GLN A 292 -17.91 41.68 -12.55
N THR A 293 -16.85 40.90 -12.71
CA THR A 293 -15.64 41.00 -11.88
C THR A 293 -14.94 42.34 -12.07
N HIS A 294 -14.83 42.83 -13.30
CA HIS A 294 -14.28 44.15 -13.58
C HIS A 294 -15.16 45.29 -13.05
N VAL A 295 -16.49 45.14 -13.09
CA VAL A 295 -17.43 46.09 -12.47
C VAL A 295 -17.22 46.14 -10.95
N LYS A 296 -17.23 44.99 -10.27
CA LYS A 296 -16.99 44.91 -8.81
C LYS A 296 -15.64 45.50 -8.41
N ARG A 297 -14.59 45.26 -9.20
CA ARG A 297 -13.27 45.87 -8.98
C ARG A 297 -13.32 47.39 -9.00
N PHE A 298 -13.97 47.96 -10.02
CA PHE A 298 -14.15 49.40 -10.14
C PHE A 298 -14.89 49.99 -8.92
N GLU A 299 -15.99 49.36 -8.51
CA GLU A 299 -16.80 49.83 -7.37
C GLU A 299 -16.04 49.79 -6.04
N LYS A 300 -15.14 48.81 -5.86
CA LYS A 300 -14.34 48.64 -4.65
C LYS A 300 -13.17 49.62 -4.57
N GLU A 301 -12.44 49.80 -5.67
CA GLU A 301 -11.19 50.55 -5.69
C GLU A 301 -11.42 52.06 -5.91
N LYS A 302 -12.50 52.47 -6.60
CA LYS A 302 -12.94 53.88 -6.78
C LYS A 302 -11.88 54.87 -7.32
N GLU A 303 -10.88 54.41 -8.04
CA GLU A 303 -9.81 55.25 -8.62
C GLU A 303 -10.07 55.68 -10.08
N ALA A 304 -9.65 56.90 -10.43
CA ALA A 304 -9.85 57.50 -11.75
C ALA A 304 -9.14 56.75 -12.90
N GLN A 305 -8.12 55.93 -12.60
CA GLN A 305 -7.40 55.11 -13.58
C GLN A 305 -8.17 53.85 -14.02
N LEU A 306 -9.31 53.54 -13.39
CA LEU A 306 -10.09 52.31 -13.62
C LEU A 306 -11.24 52.47 -14.64
N VAL A 307 -11.35 53.60 -15.34
CA VAL A 307 -12.27 53.72 -16.51
C VAL A 307 -11.99 52.60 -17.52
N SER A 308 -10.74 52.16 -17.62
CA SER A 308 -10.34 50.99 -18.41
C SER A 308 -11.08 49.70 -18.01
N ASN A 309 -11.36 49.47 -16.72
CA ASN A 309 -12.10 48.28 -16.27
C ASN A 309 -13.56 48.30 -16.73
N LEU A 310 -14.20 49.47 -16.70
CA LEU A 310 -15.57 49.60 -17.21
C LEU A 310 -15.61 49.39 -18.73
N THR A 311 -14.61 49.87 -19.48
CA THR A 311 -14.50 49.56 -20.92
C THR A 311 -14.30 48.08 -21.17
N ILE A 312 -13.41 47.41 -20.42
CA ILE A 312 -13.19 45.97 -20.52
C ILE A 312 -14.47 45.19 -20.19
N ALA A 313 -15.21 45.59 -19.16
CA ALA A 313 -16.49 44.99 -18.82
C ALA A 313 -17.51 45.10 -19.96
N LEU A 314 -17.60 46.28 -20.61
CA LEU A 314 -18.46 46.47 -21.78
C LEU A 314 -18.08 45.53 -22.93
N GLU A 315 -16.78 45.39 -23.22
CA GLU A 315 -16.30 44.49 -24.28
C GLU A 315 -16.71 43.03 -24.01
N PHE A 316 -16.57 42.57 -22.77
CA PHE A 316 -16.96 41.20 -22.40
C PHE A 316 -18.47 40.98 -22.44
N TYR A 317 -19.28 41.92 -21.95
CA TYR A 317 -20.74 41.83 -22.10
C TYR A 317 -21.16 41.87 -23.59
N GLN A 318 -20.50 42.65 -24.43
CA GLN A 318 -20.77 42.69 -25.87
C GLN A 318 -20.42 41.37 -26.56
N LYS A 319 -19.30 40.74 -26.19
CA LYS A 319 -18.94 39.38 -26.66
C LYS A 319 -19.98 38.35 -26.25
N SER A 320 -20.42 38.41 -24.99
CA SER A 320 -21.49 37.56 -24.46
C SER A 320 -22.78 37.67 -25.28
N ILE A 321 -23.27 38.89 -25.52
CA ILE A 321 -24.46 39.14 -26.36
C ILE A 321 -24.24 38.65 -27.79
N GLY A 322 -23.08 38.93 -28.39
CA GLY A 322 -22.77 38.54 -29.76
C GLY A 322 -22.90 37.04 -29.97
N ILE A 323 -22.22 36.24 -29.13
CA ILE A 323 -22.28 34.77 -29.19
C ILE A 323 -23.68 34.27 -28.86
N ASN A 324 -24.31 34.82 -27.82
CA ASN A 324 -25.63 34.36 -27.40
C ASN A 324 -26.67 34.58 -28.51
N SER A 325 -26.68 35.75 -29.15
CA SER A 325 -27.61 36.07 -30.25
C SER A 325 -27.40 35.25 -31.54
N GLN A 326 -26.20 34.72 -31.77
CA GLN A 326 -25.88 33.96 -32.98
C GLN A 326 -26.07 32.46 -32.79
N ASP A 327 -25.64 31.93 -31.64
CA ASP A 327 -25.38 30.50 -31.49
C ASP A 327 -26.17 29.83 -30.34
N LEU A 328 -26.82 30.59 -29.44
CA LEU A 328 -27.46 30.03 -28.23
C LEU A 328 -28.93 30.42 -28.06
N ASN A 329 -29.27 31.70 -28.20
CA ASN A 329 -30.59 32.29 -27.93
C ASN A 329 -31.12 32.02 -26.50
N ASP A 330 -30.24 32.07 -25.51
CA ASP A 330 -30.60 31.99 -24.08
C ASP A 330 -31.01 33.37 -23.57
N VAL A 331 -32.31 33.51 -23.28
CA VAL A 331 -32.92 34.79 -22.87
C VAL A 331 -32.38 35.26 -21.52
N ASP A 332 -32.10 34.35 -20.59
CA ASP A 332 -31.62 34.70 -19.24
C ASP A 332 -30.21 35.31 -19.31
N GLU A 333 -29.29 34.65 -20.02
CA GLU A 333 -27.92 35.15 -20.15
C GLU A 333 -27.85 36.46 -20.95
N MET A 334 -28.75 36.64 -21.92
CA MET A 334 -28.84 37.87 -22.71
C MET A 334 -29.37 39.03 -21.86
N LEU A 335 -30.39 38.76 -21.03
CA LEU A 335 -30.92 39.70 -20.06
C LEU A 335 -29.84 40.16 -19.07
N LEU A 336 -29.09 39.21 -18.48
CA LEU A 336 -28.00 39.51 -17.54
C LEU A 336 -26.93 40.40 -18.18
N SER A 337 -26.59 40.14 -19.45
CA SER A 337 -25.64 40.94 -20.21
C SER A 337 -26.13 42.38 -20.41
N TYR A 338 -27.41 42.56 -20.77
CA TYR A 338 -28.00 43.89 -20.93
C TYR A 338 -28.09 44.66 -19.60
N GLN A 339 -28.44 43.99 -18.50
CA GLN A 339 -28.42 44.60 -17.16
C GLN A 339 -27.00 45.02 -16.75
N GLY A 340 -26.01 44.21 -17.08
CA GLY A 340 -24.59 44.50 -16.86
C GLY A 340 -24.11 45.71 -17.65
N ILE A 341 -24.42 45.79 -18.95
CA ILE A 341 -24.11 46.96 -19.79
C ILE A 341 -24.79 48.22 -19.26
N GLY A 342 -26.06 48.11 -18.87
CA GLY A 342 -26.82 49.21 -18.28
C GLY A 342 -26.16 49.76 -17.01
N GLU A 343 -25.71 48.86 -16.14
CA GLU A 343 -24.95 49.20 -14.93
C GLU A 343 -23.60 49.85 -15.24
N VAL A 344 -22.86 49.34 -16.22
CA VAL A 344 -21.58 49.94 -16.61
C VAL A 344 -21.78 51.37 -17.11
N TYR A 345 -22.79 51.63 -17.94
CA TYR A 345 -23.10 52.98 -18.39
C TYR A 345 -23.59 53.90 -17.27
N LEU A 346 -24.29 53.35 -16.27
CA LEU A 346 -24.67 54.09 -15.06
C LEU A 346 -23.43 54.56 -14.31
N LEU A 347 -22.45 53.67 -14.10
CA LEU A 347 -21.17 53.97 -13.43
C LEU A 347 -20.30 54.94 -14.23
N MET A 348 -20.33 54.89 -15.56
CA MET A 348 -19.65 55.85 -16.45
C MET A 348 -20.31 57.23 -16.52
N GLY A 349 -21.49 57.43 -15.89
CA GLY A 349 -22.25 58.68 -15.98
C GLY A 349 -23.02 58.87 -17.29
N GLN A 350 -23.10 57.85 -18.16
CA GLN A 350 -23.82 57.89 -19.43
C GLN A 350 -25.28 57.44 -19.24
N TYR A 351 -26.02 58.17 -18.40
CA TYR A 351 -27.33 57.75 -17.89
C TYR A 351 -28.39 57.46 -18.96
N ARG A 352 -28.38 58.19 -20.09
CA ARG A 352 -29.32 57.93 -21.20
C ARG A 352 -29.10 56.56 -21.83
N LYS A 353 -27.84 56.18 -22.09
CA LYS A 353 -27.50 54.85 -22.61
C LYS A 353 -27.82 53.77 -21.59
N ALA A 354 -27.55 54.02 -20.31
CA ALA A 354 -27.91 53.09 -19.23
C ALA A 354 -29.41 52.76 -19.28
N ILE A 355 -30.26 53.78 -19.41
CA ILE A 355 -31.72 53.61 -19.52
C ILE A 355 -32.12 52.78 -20.75
N ASP A 356 -31.51 53.02 -21.91
CA ASP A 356 -31.83 52.27 -23.13
C ASP A 356 -31.58 50.76 -22.96
N TYR A 357 -30.42 50.39 -22.40
CA TYR A 357 -30.06 49.00 -22.15
C TYR A 357 -30.87 48.36 -21.01
N LEU A 358 -31.16 49.10 -19.94
CA LEU A 358 -31.97 48.61 -18.84
C LEU A 358 -33.45 48.42 -19.23
N ASN A 359 -33.99 49.24 -20.12
CA ASN A 359 -35.35 49.03 -20.64
C ASN A 359 -35.44 47.75 -21.48
N LYS A 360 -34.43 47.47 -22.32
CA LYS A 360 -34.36 46.18 -23.06
C LYS A 360 -34.33 44.99 -22.11
N ALA A 361 -33.47 45.05 -21.08
CA ALA A 361 -33.42 44.00 -20.07
C ALA A 361 -34.75 43.82 -19.32
N LYS A 362 -35.44 44.92 -19.03
CA LYS A 362 -36.76 44.91 -18.38
C LYS A 362 -37.83 44.30 -19.29
N GLU A 363 -37.88 44.65 -20.57
CA GLU A 363 -38.81 44.06 -21.54
C GLU A 363 -38.62 42.53 -21.62
N MET A 364 -37.38 42.07 -21.70
CA MET A 364 -37.07 40.63 -21.66
C MET A 364 -37.48 39.99 -20.34
N ALA A 365 -37.26 40.68 -19.21
CA ALA A 365 -37.65 40.19 -17.89
C ALA A 365 -39.17 40.03 -17.73
N ASP A 366 -39.94 40.96 -18.31
CA ASP A 366 -41.40 40.91 -18.38
C ASP A 366 -41.86 39.71 -19.24
N GLU A 367 -41.20 39.44 -20.37
CA GLU A 367 -41.52 38.31 -21.26
C GLU A 367 -41.34 36.94 -20.61
N ILE A 368 -40.32 36.78 -19.76
CA ILE A 368 -40.05 35.53 -19.03
C ILE A 368 -40.67 35.50 -17.63
N GLU A 369 -41.47 36.51 -17.28
CA GLU A 369 -42.10 36.67 -15.96
C GLU A 369 -41.10 36.56 -14.78
N SER A 370 -39.86 37.02 -14.97
CA SER A 370 -38.80 36.90 -13.97
C SER A 370 -38.81 38.07 -12.98
N PHE A 371 -39.45 37.85 -11.83
CA PHE A 371 -39.58 38.87 -10.77
C PHE A 371 -38.24 39.41 -10.26
N SER A 372 -37.25 38.54 -10.05
CA SER A 372 -35.92 38.95 -9.57
C SER A 372 -35.19 39.83 -10.60
N SER A 373 -35.33 39.51 -11.88
CA SER A 373 -34.74 40.31 -12.96
C SER A 373 -35.41 41.67 -13.10
N LEU A 374 -36.73 41.73 -12.92
CA LEU A 374 -37.49 42.99 -12.91
C LEU A 374 -37.07 43.89 -11.75
N GLU A 375 -36.87 43.32 -10.55
CA GLU A 375 -36.35 44.03 -9.39
C GLU A 375 -35.02 44.74 -9.71
N VAL A 376 -34.04 44.00 -10.24
CA VAL A 376 -32.70 44.52 -10.57
C VAL A 376 -32.79 45.63 -11.62
N SER A 377 -33.60 45.43 -12.67
CA SER A 377 -33.79 46.44 -13.72
C SER A 377 -34.41 47.72 -13.17
N HIS A 378 -35.44 47.62 -12.32
CA HIS A 378 -36.11 48.77 -11.72
C HIS A 378 -35.22 49.53 -10.72
N ASP A 379 -34.42 48.84 -9.90
CA ASP A 379 -33.44 49.49 -9.02
C ASP A 379 -32.44 50.34 -9.81
N LYS A 380 -31.85 49.74 -10.86
CA LYS A 380 -30.87 50.42 -11.72
C LYS A 380 -31.50 51.57 -12.52
N LEU A 381 -32.71 51.40 -13.04
CA LEU A 381 -33.46 52.46 -13.73
C LEU A 381 -33.79 53.63 -12.80
N SER A 382 -34.20 53.34 -11.56
CA SER A 382 -34.45 54.35 -10.54
C SER A 382 -33.23 55.24 -10.32
N LYS A 383 -32.05 54.62 -10.12
CA LYS A 383 -30.78 55.34 -9.97
C LYS A 383 -30.44 56.17 -11.22
N ALA A 384 -30.61 55.61 -12.42
CA ALA A 384 -30.33 56.31 -13.68
C ALA A 384 -31.20 57.56 -13.86
N TYR A 385 -32.51 57.45 -13.61
CA TYR A 385 -33.44 58.58 -13.71
C TYR A 385 -33.18 59.64 -12.64
N ALA A 386 -32.82 59.24 -11.42
CA ALA A 386 -32.47 60.17 -10.35
C ALA A 386 -31.25 61.02 -10.72
N MET A 387 -30.22 60.42 -11.31
CA MET A 387 -29.01 61.14 -11.77
C MET A 387 -29.28 62.08 -12.95
N LEU A 388 -30.34 61.84 -13.74
CA LEU A 388 -30.80 62.75 -14.79
C LEU A 388 -31.75 63.86 -14.29
N GLY A 389 -32.14 63.84 -13.01
CA GLY A 389 -33.11 64.78 -12.43
C GLY A 389 -34.58 64.47 -12.74
N ASP A 390 -34.89 63.32 -13.35
CA ASP A 390 -36.28 62.85 -13.57
C ASP A 390 -36.78 62.12 -12.32
N TYR A 391 -36.99 62.87 -11.24
CA TYR A 391 -37.38 62.32 -9.94
C TYR A 391 -38.73 61.59 -9.97
N LYS A 392 -39.62 61.95 -10.92
CA LYS A 392 -40.91 61.27 -11.09
C LYS A 392 -40.71 59.83 -11.53
N ARG A 393 -39.96 59.61 -12.61
CA ARG A 393 -39.68 58.25 -13.10
C ARG A 393 -38.76 57.49 -12.15
N ALA A 394 -37.81 58.17 -11.49
CA ALA A 394 -36.98 57.56 -10.47
C ALA A 394 -37.83 57.00 -9.33
N TYR A 395 -38.73 57.80 -8.77
CA TYR A 395 -39.64 57.38 -7.71
C TYR A 395 -40.57 56.24 -8.17
N GLN A 396 -41.13 56.31 -9.39
CA GLN A 396 -41.95 55.23 -9.94
C GLN A 396 -41.20 53.90 -10.01
N ASN A 397 -39.97 53.90 -10.54
CA ASN A 397 -39.13 52.70 -10.59
C ASN A 397 -38.72 52.23 -9.20
N HIS A 398 -38.45 53.16 -8.27
CA HIS A 398 -38.17 52.81 -6.88
C HIS A 398 -39.35 52.15 -6.17
N VAL A 399 -40.57 52.63 -6.41
CA VAL A 399 -41.80 52.01 -5.88
C VAL A 399 -42.02 50.63 -6.48
N LEU A 400 -41.81 50.46 -7.79
CA LEU A 400 -41.91 49.14 -8.42
C LEU A 400 -40.86 48.19 -7.83
N TYR A 401 -39.59 48.60 -7.79
CA TYR A 401 -38.52 47.86 -7.11
C TYR A 401 -38.92 47.44 -5.68
N LYS A 402 -39.40 48.39 -4.87
CA LYS A 402 -39.77 48.12 -3.49
C LYS A 402 -40.99 47.21 -3.40
N ASN A 403 -42.01 47.41 -4.23
CA ASN A 403 -43.18 46.55 -4.28
C ASN A 403 -42.81 45.12 -4.71
N TRP A 404 -41.81 44.93 -5.57
CA TRP A 404 -41.32 43.60 -5.93
C TRP A 404 -40.50 42.96 -4.81
N ASN A 405 -39.64 43.73 -4.13
CA ASN A 405 -38.92 43.28 -2.93
C ASN A 405 -39.88 42.95 -1.76
N ASP A 406 -40.90 43.79 -1.59
CA ASP A 406 -41.98 43.60 -0.63
C ASP A 406 -42.95 42.50 -1.11
N SER A 407 -43.10 42.20 -2.41
CA SER A 407 -43.87 41.05 -2.96
C SER A 407 -43.14 39.73 -2.81
N LEU A 408 -41.82 39.73 -2.96
CA LEU A 408 -40.90 38.67 -2.52
C LEU A 408 -40.98 38.43 -1.01
N LYS A 409 -41.52 39.38 -0.26
CA LYS A 409 -41.81 39.31 1.18
C LYS A 409 -43.30 39.44 1.54
N SER A 410 -44.26 39.46 0.59
CA SER A 410 -45.52 40.17 0.88
C SER A 410 -46.44 39.40 1.80
N ASP A 411 -47.09 40.18 2.65
CA ASP A 411 -48.06 39.79 3.65
C ASP A 411 -49.21 38.93 3.13
N GLN A 412 -49.51 38.79 1.83
CA GLN A 412 -50.50 37.79 1.40
C GLN A 412 -49.90 36.39 1.26
N ASN A 413 -48.65 36.27 0.83
CA ASN A 413 -47.92 35.01 0.89
C ASN A 413 -47.40 34.76 2.28
N VAL A 414 -46.99 35.77 3.05
CA VAL A 414 -46.60 35.62 4.45
C VAL A 414 -47.82 35.41 5.33
N GLU A 415 -48.98 36.03 5.18
CA GLU A 415 -50.19 35.76 5.98
C GLU A 415 -50.89 34.48 5.53
N LEU A 416 -50.86 34.10 4.23
CA LEU A 416 -51.28 32.76 3.80
C LEU A 416 -50.24 31.70 4.19
N LEU A 417 -48.93 31.97 4.14
CA LEU A 417 -47.87 31.09 4.70
C LEU A 417 -47.84 31.14 6.22
N THR A 418 -48.35 32.16 6.90
CA THR A 418 -48.38 32.30 8.37
C THR A 418 -49.70 31.78 8.90
N GLN A 419 -50.81 31.86 8.17
CA GLN A 419 -52.03 31.11 8.44
C GLN A 419 -51.86 29.66 8.02
N MET A 420 -51.21 29.34 6.89
CA MET A 420 -50.85 27.97 6.52
C MET A 420 -49.70 27.46 7.37
N SER A 421 -48.74 28.25 7.86
CA SER A 421 -47.71 27.81 8.81
C SER A 421 -48.21 27.85 10.23
N MET A 422 -49.20 28.64 10.63
CA MET A 422 -49.88 28.50 11.92
C MET A 422 -50.91 27.37 11.88
N GLN A 423 -51.61 27.11 10.77
CA GLN A 423 -52.47 25.95 10.57
C GLN A 423 -51.62 24.69 10.38
N TYR A 424 -50.50 24.77 9.66
CA TYR A 424 -49.50 23.70 9.57
C TYR A 424 -48.70 23.60 10.85
N GLU A 425 -48.40 24.64 11.64
CA GLU A 425 -47.78 24.52 12.97
C GLU A 425 -48.80 24.13 14.04
N PHE A 426 -50.09 24.33 13.84
CA PHE A 426 -51.16 23.86 14.72
C PHE A 426 -51.55 22.43 14.37
N ASP A 427 -51.69 22.06 13.09
CA ASP A 427 -51.81 20.68 12.62
C ASP A 427 -50.50 19.92 12.80
N LYS A 428 -49.33 20.56 12.65
CA LYS A 428 -48.03 20.02 13.05
C LYS A 428 -48.04 19.98 14.56
N GLN A 429 -48.26 20.99 15.40
CA GLN A 429 -48.29 20.82 16.87
C GLN A 429 -49.33 19.82 17.37
N GLN A 430 -50.48 19.63 16.71
CA GLN A 430 -51.52 18.67 17.09
C GLN A 430 -51.15 17.28 16.57
N LYS A 431 -50.70 17.16 15.32
CA LYS A 431 -50.10 15.93 14.77
C LYS A 431 -48.70 15.67 15.27
N GLU A 432 -47.98 16.59 15.92
CA GLU A 432 -46.62 16.58 16.48
C GLU A 432 -46.78 16.51 17.99
N GLN A 433 -47.95 16.74 18.58
CA GLN A 433 -48.33 16.26 19.91
C GLN A 433 -48.93 14.86 19.83
N GLU A 434 -49.69 14.51 18.78
CA GLU A 434 -50.13 13.15 18.51
C GLU A 434 -49.00 12.31 17.92
N PHE A 435 -48.15 12.86 17.04
CA PHE A 435 -46.89 12.27 16.61
C PHE A 435 -45.85 12.44 17.70
N LEU A 436 -45.71 13.49 18.52
CA LEU A 436 -44.85 13.35 19.72
C LEU A 436 -45.47 12.37 20.69
N ALA A 437 -46.78 12.15 20.79
CA ALA A 437 -47.32 11.15 21.72
C ALA A 437 -47.11 9.75 21.14
N ALA A 438 -47.30 9.55 19.84
CA ALA A 438 -47.10 8.30 19.13
C ALA A 438 -45.64 8.03 18.78
N GLN A 439 -44.80 9.06 18.64
CA GLN A 439 -43.35 9.07 18.44
C GLN A 439 -42.64 9.19 19.78
N LYS A 440 -43.23 9.71 20.88
CA LYS A 440 -42.73 9.46 22.25
C LYS A 440 -43.17 8.10 22.71
N GLU A 441 -44.32 7.57 22.33
CA GLU A 441 -44.68 6.17 22.61
C GLU A 441 -43.86 5.25 21.71
N LEU A 442 -43.70 5.54 20.41
CA LEU A 442 -42.83 4.78 19.51
C LEU A 442 -41.36 5.02 19.82
N GLU A 443 -40.91 6.21 20.21
CA GLU A 443 -39.56 6.46 20.76
C GLU A 443 -39.45 5.87 22.14
N TYR A 444 -40.49 5.76 22.97
CA TYR A 444 -40.41 5.08 24.26
C TYR A 444 -40.36 3.58 24.05
N GLN A 445 -41.05 3.03 23.05
CA GLN A 445 -40.99 1.64 22.62
C GLN A 445 -39.70 1.35 21.85
N GLN A 446 -39.20 2.28 21.03
CA GLN A 446 -37.93 2.21 20.31
C GLN A 446 -36.77 2.53 21.22
N LYS A 447 -36.92 3.34 22.27
CA LYS A 447 -35.97 3.59 23.35
C LYS A 447 -36.05 2.46 24.34
N GLN A 448 -37.18 1.80 24.59
CA GLN A 448 -37.21 0.55 25.33
C GLN A 448 -36.59 -0.58 24.51
N LYS A 449 -36.85 -0.67 23.20
CA LYS A 449 -36.20 -1.63 22.30
C LYS A 449 -34.73 -1.29 22.10
N ARG A 450 -34.35 -0.02 21.97
CA ARG A 450 -32.97 0.46 21.87
C ARG A 450 -32.28 0.36 23.19
N ASP A 451 -32.92 0.59 24.33
CA ASP A 451 -32.33 0.40 25.66
C ASP A 451 -32.27 -1.09 25.98
N LYS A 452 -33.20 -1.93 25.48
CA LYS A 452 -33.07 -3.39 25.51
C LYS A 452 -31.96 -3.86 24.58
N LEU A 453 -31.83 -3.31 23.37
CA LEU A 453 -30.79 -3.62 22.40
C LEU A 453 -29.45 -3.10 22.85
N VAL A 454 -29.36 -1.89 23.41
CA VAL A 454 -28.17 -1.27 23.99
C VAL A 454 -27.82 -1.97 25.29
N ARG A 455 -28.78 -2.31 26.17
CA ARG A 455 -28.50 -3.23 27.30
C ARG A 455 -28.08 -4.60 26.80
N MET A 456 -28.65 -5.12 25.73
CA MET A 456 -28.26 -6.40 25.13
C MET A 456 -26.89 -6.28 24.45
N PHE A 457 -26.53 -5.16 23.83
CA PHE A 457 -25.23 -4.89 23.22
C PHE A 457 -24.18 -4.55 24.28
N ILE A 458 -24.57 -3.96 25.41
CA ILE A 458 -23.74 -3.79 26.60
C ILE A 458 -23.58 -5.15 27.28
N LEU A 459 -24.59 -6.00 27.36
CA LEU A 459 -24.48 -7.34 27.93
C LEU A 459 -23.71 -8.29 27.02
N ILE A 460 -23.95 -8.24 25.71
CA ILE A 460 -23.16 -8.95 24.69
C ILE A 460 -21.76 -8.37 24.65
N GLY A 461 -21.60 -7.05 24.74
CA GLY A 461 -20.32 -6.37 24.79
C GLY A 461 -19.54 -6.74 26.05
N LEU A 462 -20.17 -6.71 27.21
CA LEU A 462 -19.63 -7.18 28.49
C LEU A 462 -19.37 -8.69 28.46
N PHE A 463 -20.21 -9.48 27.78
CA PHE A 463 -20.00 -10.91 27.59
C PHE A 463 -18.82 -11.17 26.67
N VAL A 464 -18.69 -10.45 25.56
CA VAL A 464 -17.56 -10.52 24.63
C VAL A 464 -16.29 -10.05 25.32
N VAL A 465 -16.34 -8.94 26.07
CA VAL A 465 -15.22 -8.47 26.89
C VAL A 465 -14.91 -9.46 28.00
N SER A 466 -15.89 -10.12 28.61
CA SER A 466 -15.66 -11.15 29.63
C SER A 466 -15.06 -12.41 29.03
N VAL A 467 -15.56 -12.87 27.88
CA VAL A 467 -15.02 -14.01 27.12
C VAL A 467 -13.60 -13.70 26.64
N PHE A 468 -13.38 -12.49 26.11
CA PHE A 468 -12.07 -12.02 25.69
C PHE A 468 -11.13 -11.87 26.89
N SER A 469 -11.60 -11.35 28.02
CA SER A 469 -10.83 -11.24 29.27
C SER A 469 -10.50 -12.63 29.84
N ILE A 470 -11.43 -13.59 29.77
CA ILE A 470 -11.20 -14.99 30.13
C ILE A 470 -10.18 -15.60 29.17
N GLN A 471 -10.25 -15.31 27.87
CA GLN A 471 -9.30 -15.82 26.88
C GLN A 471 -7.90 -15.21 27.06
N VAL A 472 -7.81 -13.91 27.30
CA VAL A 472 -6.57 -13.21 27.65
C VAL A 472 -6.01 -13.73 28.96
N PHE A 473 -6.85 -13.91 29.99
CA PHE A 473 -6.43 -14.49 31.27
C PHE A 473 -5.97 -15.94 31.12
N ARG A 474 -6.67 -16.76 30.34
CA ARG A 474 -6.25 -18.14 30.02
C ARG A 474 -4.94 -18.15 29.23
N SER A 475 -4.77 -17.22 28.29
CA SER A 475 -3.55 -17.05 27.51
C SER A 475 -2.39 -16.60 28.40
N TYR A 476 -2.63 -15.66 29.31
CA TYR A 476 -1.67 -15.21 30.30
C TYR A 476 -1.26 -16.33 31.26
N GLN A 477 -2.22 -17.10 31.77
CA GLN A 477 -1.92 -18.25 32.63
C GLN A 477 -1.19 -19.36 31.88
N ARG A 478 -1.50 -19.58 30.60
CA ARG A 478 -0.77 -20.52 29.74
C ARG A 478 0.66 -20.05 29.54
N LYS A 479 0.86 -18.79 29.14
CA LYS A 479 2.19 -18.18 28.99
C LYS A 479 3.00 -18.23 30.30
N LYS A 480 2.35 -18.03 31.45
CA LYS A 480 3.00 -18.16 32.74
C LYS A 480 3.46 -19.61 33.01
N ARG A 481 2.62 -20.61 32.70
CA ARG A 481 2.98 -22.04 32.81
C ARG A 481 4.10 -22.41 31.84
N ASP A 482 4.01 -21.96 30.59
CA ASP A 482 5.00 -22.22 29.56
C ASP A 482 6.35 -21.59 29.95
N ASN A 483 6.36 -20.38 30.51
CA ASN A 483 7.58 -19.74 31.02
C ASN A 483 8.20 -20.51 32.19
N VAL A 484 7.39 -21.01 33.12
CA VAL A 484 7.89 -21.85 34.22
C VAL A 484 8.47 -23.17 33.67
N LEU A 485 7.79 -23.80 32.71
CA LEU A 485 8.28 -25.01 32.07
C LEU A 485 9.60 -24.74 31.30
N LEU A 486 9.69 -23.60 30.62
CA LEU A 486 10.89 -23.17 29.91
C LEU A 486 12.07 -22.99 30.86
N GLU A 487 11.86 -22.37 32.02
CA GLU A 487 12.91 -22.25 33.04
C GLU A 487 13.35 -23.61 33.57
N ILE A 488 12.41 -24.54 33.81
CA ILE A 488 12.73 -25.91 34.22
C ILE A 488 13.54 -26.63 33.15
N GLN A 489 13.12 -26.57 31.88
CA GLN A 489 13.85 -27.18 30.77
C GLN A 489 15.24 -26.58 30.59
N LYS A 490 15.37 -25.25 30.75
CA LYS A 490 16.67 -24.58 30.69
C LYS A 490 17.59 -25.04 31.80
N ALA A 491 17.10 -25.12 33.04
CA ALA A 491 17.87 -25.60 34.18
C ALA A 491 18.29 -27.08 34.00
N GLU A 492 17.42 -27.92 33.43
CA GLU A 492 17.74 -29.30 33.11
C GLU A 492 18.85 -29.40 32.05
N ILE A 493 18.79 -28.61 30.98
CA ILE A 493 19.83 -28.57 29.94
C ILE A 493 21.16 -28.07 30.51
N GLU A 494 21.14 -27.01 31.33
CA GLU A 494 22.35 -26.49 31.97
C GLU A 494 23.00 -27.54 32.87
N LYS A 495 22.20 -28.27 33.64
CA LYS A 495 22.67 -29.39 34.47
C LYS A 495 23.24 -30.54 33.63
N GLN A 496 22.56 -30.95 32.56
CA GLN A 496 23.07 -31.98 31.64
C GLN A 496 24.40 -31.56 31.00
N LYS A 497 24.53 -30.29 30.62
CA LYS A 497 25.79 -29.76 30.07
C LYS A 497 26.92 -29.79 31.09
N GLU A 498 26.63 -29.45 32.34
CA GLU A 498 27.59 -29.54 33.45
C GLU A 498 28.05 -30.98 33.67
N GLU A 499 27.12 -31.93 33.78
CA GLU A 499 27.40 -33.37 33.95
C GLU A 499 28.25 -33.94 32.80
N ILE A 500 27.93 -33.59 31.55
CA ILE A 500 28.72 -34.00 30.37
C ILE A 500 30.12 -33.38 30.42
N THR A 501 30.22 -32.09 30.73
CA THR A 501 31.51 -31.39 30.78
C THR A 501 32.41 -31.98 31.86
N ASP A 502 31.87 -32.29 33.03
CA ASP A 502 32.62 -32.90 34.12
C ASP A 502 33.03 -34.34 33.80
N SER A 503 32.20 -35.09 33.08
CA SER A 503 32.56 -36.41 32.56
C SER A 503 33.74 -36.34 31.57
N ILE A 504 33.76 -35.34 30.68
CA ILE A 504 34.88 -35.14 29.74
C ILE A 504 36.14 -34.65 30.47
N LYS A 505 36.02 -33.79 31.49
CA LYS A 505 37.17 -33.41 32.35
C LYS A 505 37.72 -34.62 33.12
N TYR A 506 36.86 -35.54 33.55
CA TYR A 506 37.31 -36.79 34.16
C TYR A 506 38.07 -37.66 33.15
N ALA A 507 37.58 -37.78 31.91
CA ALA A 507 38.30 -38.45 30.83
C ALA A 507 39.68 -37.80 30.56
N LYS A 508 39.79 -36.46 30.61
CA LYS A 508 41.08 -35.75 30.54
C LYS A 508 42.04 -36.17 31.64
N ARG A 509 41.57 -36.35 32.87
CA ARG A 509 42.42 -36.82 33.98
C ARG A 509 42.97 -38.22 33.70
N ILE A 510 42.14 -39.12 33.16
CA ILE A 510 42.57 -40.46 32.76
C ILE A 510 43.60 -40.36 31.62
N GLN A 511 43.31 -39.60 30.58
CA GLN A 511 44.21 -39.42 29.43
C GLN A 511 45.56 -38.83 29.87
N THR A 512 45.56 -37.83 30.75
CA THR A 512 46.80 -37.23 31.25
C THR A 512 47.61 -38.24 32.08
N ALA A 513 46.95 -39.16 32.80
CA ALA A 513 47.62 -40.15 33.64
C ALA A 513 48.32 -41.26 32.84
N ILE A 514 47.88 -41.53 31.60
CA ILE A 514 48.54 -42.53 30.74
C ILE A 514 49.65 -41.94 29.87
N LEU A 515 49.65 -40.62 29.65
CA LEU A 515 50.70 -39.93 28.91
C LEU A 515 51.99 -39.92 29.74
N PRO A 516 53.16 -39.92 29.10
CA PRO A 516 54.44 -39.85 29.81
C PRO A 516 54.50 -38.61 30.71
N SER A 517 54.92 -38.78 31.95
CA SER A 517 55.08 -37.66 32.87
C SER A 517 56.30 -36.81 32.49
N ASN A 518 56.26 -35.51 32.81
CA ASN A 518 57.43 -34.64 32.64
C ASN A 518 58.66 -35.15 33.41
N GLN A 519 58.46 -35.85 34.53
CA GLN A 519 59.54 -36.46 35.30
C GLN A 519 60.20 -37.60 34.51
N LEU A 520 59.40 -38.51 33.92
CA LEU A 520 59.93 -39.58 33.09
C LEU A 520 60.71 -39.03 31.90
N ALA A 521 60.20 -37.97 31.25
CA ALA A 521 60.89 -37.30 30.15
C ALA A 521 62.26 -36.73 30.59
N GLN A 522 62.34 -36.08 31.75
CA GLN A 522 63.60 -35.58 32.33
C GLN A 522 64.58 -36.70 32.72
N GLU A 523 64.08 -37.87 33.12
CA GLU A 523 64.92 -39.02 33.49
C GLU A 523 65.55 -39.71 32.28
N ILE A 524 64.84 -39.76 31.13
CA ILE A 524 65.28 -40.52 29.96
C ILE A 524 65.82 -39.65 28.81
N LEU A 525 65.55 -38.34 28.81
CA LEU A 525 66.03 -37.38 27.81
C LEU A 525 66.75 -36.20 28.48
N THR A 526 68.01 -35.97 28.11
CA THR A 526 68.86 -34.92 28.72
C THR A 526 68.51 -33.51 28.24
N GLU A 527 68.56 -33.25 26.92
CA GLU A 527 68.16 -31.97 26.32
C GLU A 527 66.94 -32.17 25.42
N HIS A 528 65.76 -31.80 25.92
CA HIS A 528 64.52 -31.94 25.16
C HIS A 528 63.49 -30.86 25.51
N PHE A 529 62.49 -30.70 24.64
CA PHE A 529 61.21 -30.10 24.99
C PHE A 529 60.05 -30.91 24.41
N ILE A 530 58.89 -30.77 25.04
CA ILE A 530 57.61 -31.29 24.56
C ILE A 530 56.65 -30.11 24.50
N LEU A 531 56.16 -29.81 23.31
CA LEU A 531 55.05 -28.91 23.07
C LEU A 531 53.82 -29.76 22.80
N PHE A 532 52.86 -29.74 23.71
CA PHE A 532 51.59 -30.48 23.60
C PHE A 532 50.43 -29.54 23.88
N ARG A 533 49.61 -29.24 22.87
CA ARG A 533 48.42 -28.38 22.99
C ARG A 533 47.20 -29.08 22.41
N PRO A 534 46.38 -29.72 23.26
CA PRO A 534 45.08 -30.23 22.84
C PRO A 534 44.16 -29.10 22.37
N ARG A 535 43.37 -29.37 21.33
CA ARG A 535 42.34 -28.50 20.78
C ARG A 535 41.08 -28.49 21.65
N ASP A 536 40.64 -29.67 22.04
CA ASP A 536 39.49 -29.89 22.91
C ASP A 536 39.95 -30.22 24.35
N ILE A 537 39.01 -30.46 25.27
CA ILE A 537 39.33 -30.83 26.68
C ILE A 537 40.21 -32.11 26.73
N VAL A 538 39.99 -33.03 25.79
CA VAL A 538 40.78 -34.25 25.58
C VAL A 538 41.34 -34.24 24.15
N SER A 539 42.56 -34.74 23.98
CA SER A 539 43.29 -34.73 22.70
C SER A 539 42.99 -35.99 21.89
N GLY A 540 42.87 -35.87 20.56
CA GLY A 540 43.08 -36.98 19.64
C GLY A 540 44.55 -37.41 19.59
N ASP A 541 45.45 -36.43 19.59
CA ASP A 541 46.88 -36.67 19.45
C ASP A 541 47.55 -37.11 20.75
N TYR A 542 48.67 -37.82 20.64
CA TYR A 542 49.48 -38.16 21.79
C TYR A 542 50.98 -38.21 21.48
N TYR A 543 51.77 -37.96 22.51
CA TYR A 543 53.18 -38.32 22.52
C TYR A 543 53.41 -39.48 23.46
N TRP A 544 54.42 -40.29 23.16
CA TRP A 544 54.74 -41.49 23.93
C TRP A 544 56.25 -41.64 24.05
N MET A 545 56.72 -42.17 25.18
CA MET A 545 58.12 -42.49 25.37
C MET A 545 58.32 -43.59 26.40
N ASN A 546 59.38 -44.38 26.22
CA ASN A 546 59.80 -45.40 27.16
C ASN A 546 61.31 -45.68 27.02
N LYS A 547 61.95 -46.21 28.05
CA LYS A 547 63.35 -46.62 28.05
C LYS A 547 63.44 -48.12 28.28
N VAL A 548 64.12 -48.83 27.37
CA VAL A 548 64.34 -50.28 27.47
C VAL A 548 65.83 -50.56 27.27
N GLY A 549 66.49 -51.04 28.33
CA GLY A 549 67.96 -51.16 28.35
C GLY A 549 68.64 -49.79 28.21
N ASN A 550 69.58 -49.67 27.26
CA ASN A 550 70.19 -48.37 26.95
C ASN A 550 69.31 -47.50 26.01
N LYS A 551 68.29 -48.10 25.37
CA LYS A 551 67.57 -47.48 24.27
C LYS A 551 66.39 -46.67 24.76
N VAL A 552 66.18 -45.51 24.15
CA VAL A 552 65.04 -44.63 24.39
C VAL A 552 64.16 -44.64 23.15
N ILE A 553 62.89 -44.99 23.33
CA ILE A 553 61.89 -45.04 22.26
C ILE A 553 60.94 -43.88 22.47
N ILE A 554 60.71 -43.08 21.44
CA ILE A 554 59.80 -41.94 21.47
C ILE A 554 58.90 -41.93 20.26
N ALA A 555 57.69 -41.40 20.41
CA ALA A 555 56.76 -41.21 19.31
C ALA A 555 55.91 -39.95 19.48
N ALA A 556 55.53 -39.36 18.34
CA ALA A 556 54.50 -38.33 18.23
C ALA A 556 53.46 -38.81 17.22
N ALA A 557 52.20 -38.92 17.66
CA ALA A 557 51.11 -39.50 16.91
C ALA A 557 49.94 -38.51 16.79
N ASP A 558 49.50 -38.32 15.57
CA ASP A 558 48.29 -37.63 15.14
C ASP A 558 47.20 -38.66 14.90
N CYS A 559 46.11 -38.63 15.67
CA CYS A 559 45.05 -39.62 15.54
C CYS A 559 43.87 -39.10 14.74
N THR A 560 43.17 -40.01 14.06
CA THR A 560 41.91 -39.67 13.41
C THR A 560 40.86 -39.25 14.45
N GLY A 561 40.29 -38.06 14.25
CA GLY A 561 39.20 -37.52 15.05
C GLY A 561 39.64 -36.71 16.26
N HIS A 562 38.71 -35.97 16.83
CA HIS A 562 38.96 -35.02 17.92
C HIS A 562 37.95 -35.21 19.06
N GLY A 563 38.20 -34.60 20.22
CA GLY A 563 37.35 -34.77 21.39
C GLY A 563 37.31 -36.23 21.85
N VAL A 564 36.15 -36.70 22.33
CA VAL A 564 36.04 -38.02 22.98
C VAL A 564 36.43 -39.20 22.06
N PRO A 565 35.99 -39.29 20.79
CA PRO A 565 36.42 -40.37 19.88
C PRO A 565 37.94 -40.39 19.62
N GLY A 566 38.54 -39.22 19.37
CA GLY A 566 39.99 -39.10 19.21
C GLY A 566 40.75 -39.50 20.49
N ALA A 567 40.22 -39.13 21.66
CA ALA A 567 40.80 -39.52 22.93
C ALA A 567 40.82 -41.04 23.15
N PHE A 568 39.83 -41.78 22.65
CA PHE A 568 39.89 -43.25 22.65
C PHE A 568 41.01 -43.78 21.75
N MET A 569 41.24 -43.16 20.59
CA MET A 569 42.33 -43.54 19.69
C MET A 569 43.72 -43.30 20.31
N SER A 570 43.94 -42.17 20.97
CA SER A 570 45.19 -41.93 21.70
C SER A 570 45.41 -42.92 22.85
N MET A 571 44.36 -43.20 23.63
CA MET A 571 44.44 -44.19 24.72
C MET A 571 44.79 -45.60 24.22
N LEU A 572 44.21 -46.01 23.08
CA LEU A 572 44.52 -47.28 22.42
C LEU A 572 45.97 -47.30 21.91
N GLY A 573 46.40 -46.23 21.22
CA GLY A 573 47.76 -46.10 20.71
C GLY A 573 48.82 -46.21 21.81
N VAL A 574 48.65 -45.46 22.90
CA VAL A 574 49.54 -45.53 24.07
C VAL A 574 49.55 -46.92 24.69
N SER A 575 48.38 -47.56 24.83
CA SER A 575 48.26 -48.90 25.42
C SER A 575 48.96 -49.96 24.58
N PHE A 576 48.78 -49.93 23.25
CA PHE A 576 49.45 -50.85 22.34
C PHE A 576 50.96 -50.62 22.29
N LEU A 577 51.43 -49.37 22.27
CA LEU A 577 52.87 -49.09 22.33
C LEU A 577 53.50 -49.62 23.61
N ASN A 578 52.85 -49.41 24.76
CA ASN A 578 53.28 -49.99 26.03
C ASN A 578 53.33 -51.52 25.97
N GLU A 579 52.32 -52.17 25.39
CA GLU A 579 52.28 -53.62 25.25
C GLU A 579 53.38 -54.16 24.31
N ILE A 580 53.51 -53.58 23.12
CA ILE A 580 54.44 -53.99 22.07
C ILE A 580 55.88 -53.86 22.56
N VAL A 581 56.23 -52.71 23.15
CA VAL A 581 57.60 -52.45 23.59
C VAL A 581 58.00 -53.30 24.79
N ASN A 582 57.07 -53.59 25.70
CA ASN A 582 57.37 -54.40 26.89
C ASN A 582 57.34 -55.92 26.63
N LYS A 583 56.64 -56.41 25.59
CA LYS A 583 56.58 -57.84 25.25
C LYS A 583 57.66 -58.31 24.28
N ASN A 584 58.14 -57.43 23.40
CA ASN A 584 59.10 -57.79 22.36
C ASN A 584 60.55 -57.63 22.83
N ASN A 585 61.44 -58.52 22.38
CA ASN A 585 62.89 -58.45 22.65
C ASN A 585 63.68 -57.73 21.53
N THR A 586 62.98 -57.26 20.49
CA THR A 586 63.57 -56.57 19.33
C THR A 586 62.88 -55.22 19.13
N TRP A 587 63.61 -54.14 19.37
CA TRP A 587 63.08 -52.76 19.31
C TRP A 587 63.59 -52.04 18.06
N GLN A 588 63.15 -52.48 16.88
CA GLN A 588 63.39 -51.75 15.63
C GLN A 588 62.20 -50.87 15.30
N ALA A 589 62.44 -49.63 14.87
CA ALA A 589 61.40 -48.62 14.72
C ALA A 589 60.24 -49.08 13.80
N HIS A 590 60.58 -49.65 12.64
CA HIS A 590 59.57 -50.13 11.70
C HIS A 590 58.76 -51.33 12.20
N LEU A 591 59.36 -52.26 12.96
CA LEU A 591 58.67 -53.42 13.51
C LEU A 591 57.63 -52.99 14.55
N ILE A 592 57.97 -52.01 15.39
CA ILE A 592 57.03 -51.44 16.36
C ILE A 592 55.83 -50.83 15.64
N LEU A 593 56.04 -50.09 14.55
CA LEU A 593 54.94 -49.52 13.76
C LEU A 593 54.10 -50.58 13.03
N ASN A 594 54.72 -51.64 12.51
CA ASN A 594 54.00 -52.76 11.89
C ASN A 594 53.10 -53.47 12.92
N ASP A 595 53.63 -53.73 14.11
CA ASP A 595 52.88 -54.34 15.20
C ASP A 595 51.74 -53.41 15.65
N LEU A 596 52.01 -52.11 15.81
CA LEU A 596 50.99 -51.13 16.16
C LEU A 596 49.85 -51.10 15.13
N ARG A 597 50.18 -51.06 13.83
CA ARG A 597 49.17 -51.10 12.76
C ARG A 597 48.34 -52.38 12.84
N ARG A 598 48.97 -53.53 13.10
CA ARG A 598 48.27 -54.81 13.22
C ARG A 598 47.29 -54.79 14.40
N GLU A 599 47.71 -54.26 15.54
CA GLU A 599 46.88 -54.16 16.75
C GLU A 599 45.69 -53.20 16.56
N VAL A 600 45.92 -52.05 15.92
CA VAL A 600 44.86 -51.09 15.56
C VAL A 600 43.85 -51.72 14.59
N LYS A 601 44.30 -52.33 13.48
CA LYS A 601 43.43 -52.99 12.50
C LYS A 601 42.61 -54.12 13.14
N ARG A 602 43.24 -54.93 13.99
CA ARG A 602 42.59 -56.04 14.70
C ARG A 602 41.51 -55.53 15.65
N THR A 603 41.82 -54.50 16.44
CA THR A 603 40.91 -53.99 17.48
C THR A 603 39.73 -53.24 16.89
N LEU A 604 39.95 -52.48 15.83
CA LEU A 604 38.91 -51.74 15.12
C LEU A 604 38.19 -52.56 14.04
N GLY A 605 38.55 -53.84 13.88
CA GLY A 605 37.90 -54.74 12.91
C GLY A 605 38.06 -54.32 11.46
N GLN A 606 39.19 -53.72 11.10
CA GLN A 606 39.43 -53.16 9.76
C GLN A 606 39.87 -54.25 8.79
N THR A 607 38.92 -54.73 7.97
CA THR A 607 39.15 -55.77 6.95
C THR A 607 39.16 -55.23 5.52
N GLY A 608 38.76 -53.97 5.32
CA GLY A 608 38.70 -53.30 4.03
C GLY A 608 37.32 -53.34 3.36
N LYS A 609 36.28 -53.76 4.09
CA LYS A 609 34.89 -53.77 3.59
C LYS A 609 34.26 -52.39 3.70
N GLU A 610 33.24 -52.15 2.89
CA GLU A 610 32.46 -50.91 2.92
C GLU A 610 31.68 -50.80 4.24
N GLY A 611 31.77 -49.65 4.92
CA GLY A 611 31.10 -49.39 6.20
C GLY A 611 31.93 -49.66 7.46
N GLU A 612 33.17 -50.15 7.34
CA GLU A 612 34.07 -50.35 8.50
C GLU A 612 34.73 -49.04 8.96
N ALA A 613 35.10 -48.98 10.25
CA ALA A 613 35.89 -47.89 10.82
C ALA A 613 37.23 -47.77 10.10
N LYS A 614 37.58 -46.55 9.68
CA LYS A 614 38.86 -46.26 8.98
C LYS A 614 39.80 -45.42 9.82
N ASP A 615 39.46 -45.23 11.09
CA ASP A 615 40.24 -44.49 12.07
C ASP A 615 41.63 -45.11 12.22
N GLY A 616 42.64 -44.26 12.25
CA GLY A 616 44.03 -44.66 12.39
C GLY A 616 44.83 -43.54 13.02
N MET A 617 46.14 -43.58 12.82
CA MET A 617 47.02 -42.50 13.24
C MET A 617 48.21 -42.34 12.30
N ASP A 618 48.67 -41.11 12.17
CA ASP A 618 49.90 -40.73 11.52
C ASP A 618 50.94 -40.53 12.62
N ILE A 619 52.10 -41.17 12.51
CA ILE A 619 53.02 -41.30 13.64
C ILE A 619 54.47 -41.19 13.16
N ALA A 620 55.29 -40.49 13.92
CA ALA A 620 56.74 -40.52 13.79
C ALA A 620 57.31 -41.25 15.03
N LEU A 621 58.06 -42.32 14.82
CA LEU A 621 58.64 -43.14 15.89
C LEU A 621 60.15 -43.25 15.75
N CYS A 622 60.85 -43.01 16.86
CA CYS A 622 62.30 -43.05 16.95
C CYS A 622 62.74 -44.05 18.03
N VAL A 623 63.78 -44.85 17.73
CA VAL A 623 64.53 -45.66 18.70
C VAL A 623 65.95 -45.12 18.76
N ILE A 624 66.35 -44.61 19.91
CA ILE A 624 67.61 -43.90 20.12
C ILE A 624 68.50 -44.73 21.03
N ASP A 625 69.73 -44.96 20.60
CA ASP A 625 70.81 -45.56 21.39
C ASP A 625 71.85 -44.47 21.64
N PHE A 626 71.84 -43.89 22.85
CA PHE A 626 72.74 -42.80 23.22
C PHE A 626 74.19 -43.26 23.47
N GLU A 627 74.42 -44.55 23.71
CA GLU A 627 75.78 -45.08 23.91
C GLU A 627 76.47 -45.33 22.57
N GLU A 628 75.74 -45.93 21.61
CA GLU A 628 76.23 -46.17 20.25
C GLU A 628 76.07 -44.96 19.33
N MET A 629 75.42 -43.89 19.81
CA MET A 629 75.09 -42.69 19.04
C MET A 629 74.33 -43.05 17.74
N LYS A 630 73.26 -43.84 17.85
CA LYS A 630 72.44 -44.28 16.71
C LYS A 630 70.97 -43.94 16.89
N LEU A 631 70.34 -43.49 15.82
CA LEU A 631 68.91 -43.22 15.73
C LEU A 631 68.29 -44.09 14.64
N GLN A 632 67.30 -44.89 15.02
CA GLN A 632 66.40 -45.54 14.06
C GLN A 632 65.09 -44.76 13.97
N TYR A 633 64.58 -44.56 12.77
CA TYR A 633 63.33 -43.85 12.51
C TYR A 633 62.45 -44.60 11.52
N ALA A 634 61.17 -44.69 11.87
CA ALA A 634 60.10 -45.09 10.96
C ALA A 634 58.90 -44.17 11.18
N GLY A 635 58.16 -43.86 10.12
CA GLY A 635 57.00 -42.97 10.20
C GLY A 635 55.88 -43.30 9.23
N ALA A 636 54.67 -43.03 9.66
CA ALA A 636 53.43 -43.00 8.90
C ALA A 636 53.05 -41.53 8.67
N TYR A 637 53.19 -41.05 7.42
CA TYR A 637 53.00 -39.66 6.95
C TYR A 637 53.84 -38.55 7.62
N ASN A 638 54.10 -38.61 8.93
CA ASN A 638 54.83 -37.60 9.68
C ASN A 638 56.35 -37.81 9.58
N PRO A 639 57.11 -36.88 8.96
CA PRO A 639 58.55 -37.01 8.75
C PRO A 639 59.37 -36.68 10.02
N LEU A 640 60.65 -37.05 10.00
CA LEU A 640 61.65 -36.62 10.99
C LEU A 640 62.50 -35.49 10.40
N TYR A 641 62.67 -34.40 11.14
CA TYR A 641 63.59 -33.32 10.78
C TYR A 641 64.81 -33.34 11.69
N LEU A 642 66.00 -33.52 11.10
CA LEU A 642 67.29 -33.50 11.80
C LEU A 642 68.08 -32.27 11.34
N PHE A 643 68.61 -31.50 12.28
CA PHE A 643 69.52 -30.40 12.01
C PHE A 643 70.94 -30.75 12.47
N ARG A 644 71.89 -30.65 11.54
CA ARG A 644 73.32 -30.88 11.79
C ARG A 644 74.11 -29.70 11.26
N ALA A 645 74.89 -29.05 12.13
CA ALA A 645 75.65 -27.84 11.79
C ALA A 645 74.80 -26.74 11.09
N GLY A 646 73.51 -26.66 11.42
CA GLY A 646 72.56 -25.71 10.82
C GLY A 646 71.91 -26.16 9.51
N GLU A 647 72.29 -27.31 8.93
CA GLU A 647 71.67 -27.87 7.73
C GLU A 647 70.52 -28.84 8.08
N LEU A 648 69.40 -28.72 7.36
CA LEU A 648 68.23 -29.59 7.52
C LEU A 648 68.39 -30.88 6.71
N ILE A 649 68.33 -32.01 7.41
CA ILE A 649 68.21 -33.37 6.87
C ILE A 649 66.77 -33.85 7.14
N GLU A 650 65.95 -33.91 6.09
CA GLU A 650 64.57 -34.40 6.17
C GLU A 650 64.49 -35.89 5.82
N ILE A 651 64.04 -36.71 6.77
CA ILE A 651 63.79 -38.13 6.57
C ILE A 651 62.29 -38.34 6.35
N LYS A 652 61.93 -38.77 5.14
CA LYS A 652 60.53 -38.92 4.73
C LYS A 652 59.90 -40.15 5.39
N ALA A 653 58.65 -40.00 5.81
CA ALA A 653 57.78 -41.09 6.23
C ALA A 653 57.23 -41.88 5.04
N ASP A 654 56.75 -43.09 5.31
CA ASP A 654 55.92 -43.82 4.36
C ASP A 654 54.53 -43.20 4.27
N LYS A 655 54.00 -43.09 3.05
CA LYS A 655 52.67 -42.52 2.77
C LYS A 655 51.56 -43.55 3.02
N MET A 656 51.46 -44.02 4.26
CA MET A 656 50.43 -44.95 4.72
C MET A 656 50.23 -44.80 6.23
N PRO A 657 48.99 -44.82 6.74
CA PRO A 657 48.68 -44.57 8.15
C PRO A 657 48.91 -45.84 8.99
N ILE A 658 48.88 -45.71 10.31
CA ILE A 658 48.67 -46.83 11.23
C ILE A 658 47.17 -47.14 11.25
N GLY A 659 46.75 -47.92 10.26
CA GLY A 659 45.36 -48.33 10.03
C GLY A 659 45.24 -49.04 8.67
N ILE A 660 44.03 -49.36 8.24
CA ILE A 660 43.76 -49.95 6.92
C ILE A 660 44.03 -48.93 5.79
N TYR A 661 44.79 -49.35 4.77
CA TYR A 661 45.06 -48.48 3.61
C TYR A 661 45.17 -49.25 2.29
N VAL A 662 44.64 -48.64 1.22
CA VAL A 662 44.50 -49.29 -0.10
C VAL A 662 45.84 -49.64 -0.75
N LYS A 663 46.89 -48.85 -0.45
CA LYS A 663 48.26 -49.05 -0.97
C LYS A 663 49.26 -49.28 0.16
N GLU A 664 48.89 -50.06 1.17
CA GLU A 664 49.79 -50.39 2.27
C GLU A 664 50.94 -51.28 1.79
N LYS A 665 52.16 -50.98 2.25
CA LYS A 665 53.31 -51.88 2.14
C LYS A 665 53.25 -52.90 3.27
N GLU A 666 53.87 -54.06 3.06
CA GLU A 666 54.00 -55.10 4.09
C GLU A 666 54.72 -54.60 5.35
N SER A 667 55.69 -53.71 5.17
CA SER A 667 56.50 -53.16 6.26
C SER A 667 56.78 -51.66 6.08
N PHE A 668 56.86 -50.92 7.19
CA PHE A 668 57.42 -49.58 7.22
C PHE A 668 58.93 -49.58 6.90
N THR A 669 59.42 -48.47 6.38
CA THR A 669 60.83 -48.26 6.06
C THR A 669 61.61 -47.93 7.34
N ASN A 670 62.64 -48.72 7.64
CA ASN A 670 63.57 -48.45 8.75
C ASN A 670 64.73 -47.58 8.27
N ASN A 671 64.82 -46.36 8.79
CA ASN A 671 65.95 -45.48 8.52
C ASN A 671 66.91 -45.55 9.70
N GLU A 672 68.18 -45.83 9.46
CA GLU A 672 69.22 -45.79 10.49
C GLU A 672 70.15 -44.60 10.23
N LEU A 673 70.44 -43.84 11.29
CA LEU A 673 71.21 -42.61 11.24
C LEU A 673 72.26 -42.63 12.35
N ASP A 674 73.50 -42.33 12.01
CA ASP A 674 74.54 -42.09 12.99
C ASP A 674 74.40 -40.65 13.54
N LEU A 675 74.23 -40.53 14.85
CA LEU A 675 74.08 -39.27 15.56
C LEU A 675 75.44 -38.65 15.85
N GLN A 676 75.50 -37.32 15.78
CA GLN A 676 76.65 -36.52 16.17
C GLN A 676 76.28 -35.63 17.35
N LYS A 677 77.25 -35.39 18.25
CA LYS A 677 77.05 -34.47 19.36
C LYS A 677 76.67 -33.07 18.85
N GLY A 678 75.57 -32.52 19.34
CA GLY A 678 74.99 -31.25 18.90
C GLY A 678 73.89 -31.39 17.83
N ASP A 679 73.64 -32.59 17.32
CA ASP A 679 72.49 -32.86 16.45
C ASP A 679 71.18 -32.53 17.18
N THR A 680 70.29 -31.81 16.51
CA THR A 680 68.96 -31.50 17.04
C THR A 680 67.90 -32.05 16.09
N PHE A 681 67.00 -32.90 16.59
CA PHE A 681 65.94 -33.47 15.75
C PHE A 681 64.55 -33.27 16.34
N TYR A 682 63.56 -33.27 15.45
CA TYR A 682 62.17 -33.00 15.76
C TYR A 682 61.24 -34.05 15.16
N ILE A 683 60.31 -34.54 15.99
CA ILE A 683 59.13 -35.31 15.58
C ILE A 683 57.88 -34.55 16.02
N PHE A 684 56.84 -34.55 15.20
CA PHE A 684 55.68 -33.69 15.37
C PHE A 684 54.45 -34.25 14.66
N SER A 685 53.27 -33.79 15.07
CA SER A 685 52.02 -33.92 14.29
C SER A 685 51.90 -32.77 13.28
N ASP A 686 51.03 -32.92 12.29
CA ASP A 686 50.79 -31.86 11.29
C ASP A 686 50.07 -30.63 11.87
N GLY A 687 49.49 -30.77 13.06
CA GLY A 687 48.67 -29.74 13.69
C GLY A 687 49.34 -28.40 13.91
N TYR A 688 50.67 -28.31 14.07
CA TYR A 688 51.36 -27.00 14.07
C TYR A 688 51.28 -26.32 12.69
N ALA A 689 51.53 -27.08 11.62
CA ALA A 689 51.51 -26.57 10.24
C ALA A 689 50.08 -26.31 9.72
N ASP A 690 49.08 -26.99 10.29
CA ASP A 690 47.69 -26.92 9.86
C ASP A 690 46.87 -25.82 10.54
N GLN A 691 47.43 -25.10 11.52
CA GLN A 691 46.76 -23.94 12.13
C GLN A 691 46.52 -22.80 11.12
N PHE A 692 45.32 -22.25 11.17
CA PHE A 692 44.91 -21.09 10.37
C PHE A 692 45.27 -19.79 11.08
N GLY A 693 45.72 -18.80 10.30
CA GLY A 693 46.15 -17.53 10.85
C GLY A 693 46.85 -16.61 9.84
N GLY A 694 47.58 -15.65 10.39
CA GLY A 694 48.33 -14.64 9.64
C GLY A 694 47.46 -13.63 8.89
N PRO A 695 48.07 -12.66 8.20
CA PRO A 695 47.36 -11.56 7.54
C PRO A 695 46.35 -11.99 6.46
N THR A 696 46.51 -13.19 5.89
CA THR A 696 45.65 -13.73 4.83
C THR A 696 44.68 -14.81 5.33
N GLY A 697 44.69 -15.15 6.63
CA GLY A 697 43.84 -16.21 7.19
C GLY A 697 44.13 -17.62 6.64
N GLY A 698 45.38 -17.90 6.27
CA GLY A 698 45.79 -19.18 5.65
C GLY A 698 46.38 -20.17 6.65
N LYS A 699 46.59 -21.43 6.24
CA LYS A 699 47.39 -22.40 7.00
C LYS A 699 48.84 -21.94 7.17
N PHE A 700 49.48 -22.27 8.30
CA PHE A 700 50.90 -21.98 8.57
C PHE A 700 51.84 -22.68 7.57
N LYS A 701 51.50 -23.92 7.18
CA LYS A 701 52.21 -24.80 6.25
C LYS A 701 53.57 -25.31 6.74
N SER A 702 53.99 -26.42 6.17
CA SER A 702 55.22 -27.14 6.53
C SER A 702 56.51 -26.41 6.17
N LYS A 703 56.53 -25.59 5.10
CA LYS A 703 57.74 -24.84 4.71
C LYS A 703 58.12 -23.75 5.74
N PRO A 704 57.21 -22.83 6.14
CA PRO A 704 57.51 -21.89 7.23
C PRO A 704 57.86 -22.57 8.55
N PHE A 705 57.27 -23.74 8.84
CA PHE A 705 57.60 -24.52 10.03
C PHE A 705 59.04 -25.03 10.03
N LYS A 706 59.52 -25.58 8.91
CA LYS A 706 60.94 -25.95 8.74
C LYS A 706 61.87 -24.75 8.94
N GLU A 707 61.53 -23.61 8.35
CA GLU A 707 62.31 -22.37 8.47
C GLU A 707 62.35 -21.85 9.91
N LEU A 708 61.23 -21.96 10.64
CA LEU A 708 61.16 -21.59 12.06
C LEU A 708 62.05 -22.50 12.92
N LEU A 709 61.94 -23.82 12.75
CA LEU A 709 62.78 -24.79 13.47
C LEU A 709 64.27 -24.54 13.19
N GLY A 710 64.64 -24.27 11.94
CA GLY A 710 66.02 -23.95 11.58
C GLY A 710 66.56 -22.67 12.24
N LYS A 711 65.69 -21.68 12.51
CA LYS A 711 66.07 -20.42 13.19
C LYS A 711 66.22 -20.55 14.70
N ILE A 712 65.64 -21.59 15.31
CA ILE A 712 65.62 -21.75 16.76
C ILE A 712 66.48 -22.92 17.23
N GLN A 713 66.90 -23.82 16.32
CA GLN A 713 67.58 -25.08 16.67
C GLN A 713 68.85 -24.93 17.51
N ASP A 714 69.51 -23.78 17.46
CA ASP A 714 70.72 -23.46 18.23
C ASP A 714 70.44 -22.94 19.65
N LYS A 715 69.19 -22.55 19.94
CA LYS A 715 68.76 -22.07 21.26
C LYS A 715 68.62 -23.22 22.25
N ASN A 716 68.61 -22.94 23.55
CA ASN A 716 68.29 -23.98 24.53
C ASN A 716 66.85 -24.51 24.33
N MET A 717 66.59 -25.74 24.77
CA MET A 717 65.32 -26.43 24.49
C MET A 717 64.09 -25.72 25.07
N ALA A 718 64.24 -25.08 26.23
CA ALA A 718 63.15 -24.32 26.84
C ALA A 718 62.78 -23.09 25.98
N ASP A 719 63.78 -22.33 25.51
CA ASP A 719 63.58 -21.17 24.64
C ASP A 719 62.94 -21.58 23.31
N GLN A 720 63.34 -22.71 22.74
CA GLN A 720 62.70 -23.23 21.52
C GLN A 720 61.20 -23.47 21.72
N ARG A 721 60.83 -24.13 22.82
CA ARG A 721 59.42 -24.37 23.17
C ARG A 721 58.64 -23.07 23.32
N GLU A 722 59.18 -22.10 24.03
CA GLU A 722 58.52 -20.79 24.23
C GLU A 722 58.38 -20.01 22.92
N ILE A 723 59.38 -20.06 22.03
CA ILE A 723 59.30 -19.42 20.72
C ILE A 723 58.24 -20.09 19.85
N LEU A 724 58.15 -21.42 19.84
CA LEU A 724 57.10 -22.15 19.13
C LEU A 724 55.70 -21.81 19.68
N ASN A 725 55.54 -21.80 21.00
CA ASN A 725 54.28 -21.42 21.65
C ASN A 725 53.85 -20.01 21.27
N LYS A 726 54.76 -19.04 21.41
CA LYS A 726 54.46 -17.66 21.08
C LYS A 726 54.16 -17.48 19.59
N ASN A 727 54.95 -18.11 18.72
CA ASN A 727 54.78 -17.98 17.29
C ASN A 727 53.42 -18.51 16.82
N ILE A 728 52.94 -19.61 17.39
CA ILE A 728 51.64 -20.16 17.00
C ILE A 728 50.46 -19.34 17.54
N ASP A 729 50.59 -18.75 18.74
CA ASP A 729 49.59 -17.81 19.28
C ASP A 729 49.55 -16.52 18.45
N ASP A 730 50.72 -15.95 18.13
CA ASP A 730 50.84 -14.76 17.27
C ASP A 730 50.30 -15.02 15.86
N TRP A 731 50.49 -16.23 15.32
CA TRP A 731 49.95 -16.61 14.01
C TRP A 731 48.43 -16.71 14.03
N ARG A 732 47.86 -17.41 15.01
CA ARG A 732 46.41 -17.63 15.10
C ARG A 732 45.63 -16.36 15.42
N GLY A 733 46.15 -15.49 16.28
CA GLY A 733 45.42 -14.35 16.81
C GLY A 733 44.13 -14.81 17.52
N ASP A 734 42.98 -14.28 17.09
CA ASP A 734 41.66 -14.61 17.66
C ASP A 734 41.03 -15.89 17.07
N ILE A 735 41.74 -16.60 16.17
CA ILE A 735 41.21 -17.82 15.54
C ILE A 735 41.40 -19.02 16.48
N ASP A 736 40.31 -19.78 16.68
CA ASP A 736 40.31 -21.02 17.47
C ASP A 736 41.28 -22.05 16.90
N GLN A 737 41.81 -22.91 17.77
CA GLN A 737 42.73 -23.97 17.38
C GLN A 737 41.96 -24.97 16.53
N VAL A 738 42.48 -25.34 15.36
CA VAL A 738 41.76 -26.23 14.44
C VAL A 738 42.12 -27.69 14.66
N ASP A 739 43.34 -27.93 15.14
CA ASP A 739 43.86 -29.27 15.41
C ASP A 739 44.75 -29.33 16.67
N ASP A 740 44.97 -30.53 17.19
CA ASP A 740 45.92 -30.77 18.29
C ASP A 740 47.37 -30.50 17.84
N ILE A 741 48.22 -29.96 18.72
CA ILE A 741 49.60 -29.62 18.36
C ILE A 741 50.57 -30.45 19.18
N ILE A 742 51.41 -31.24 18.50
CA ILE A 742 52.54 -31.96 19.09
C ILE A 742 53.84 -31.57 18.39
N VAL A 743 54.83 -31.11 19.16
CA VAL A 743 56.22 -30.97 18.70
C VAL A 743 57.16 -31.43 19.80
N LEU A 744 57.96 -32.45 19.52
CA LEU A 744 59.05 -32.92 20.38
C LEU A 744 60.37 -32.53 19.74
N GLY A 745 61.20 -31.79 20.47
CA GLY A 745 62.57 -31.48 20.08
C GLY A 745 63.56 -32.14 21.03
N ILE A 746 64.59 -32.78 20.49
CA ILE A 746 65.65 -33.45 21.24
C ILE A 746 67.01 -33.03 20.68
N ARG A 747 67.96 -32.74 21.56
CA ARG A 747 69.38 -32.57 21.20
C ARG A 747 70.24 -33.64 21.83
N VAL A 748 71.17 -34.16 21.03
CA VAL A 748 72.09 -35.27 21.35
C VAL A 748 73.44 -34.75 21.86
#